data_AF-A0A954S969-F1
#
_entry.id   AF-A0A954S969-F1
#
_cell.length_a   1.000
_cell.length_b   1.000
_cell.length_c   1.000
_cell.angle_alpha   90.00
_cell.angle_beta   90.00
_cell.angle_gamma   90.00
#
_symmetry.space_group_name_H-M   'P 1'
#
loop_
_entity.id
_entity.type
_entity.pdbx_description
1 polymer ?
#
loop_
_entity_poly.entity_id
_entity_poly.type
_entity_poly.pdbx_seq_one_letter_code
_entity_poly.pdbx_strand_id
1 'polypeptide(L)'
;DEFASDRAALWQKGLASWEQPQDRLQRLRDAAEVTIYTPGSDAGLPLTILKSFDAPPPEVRDSVDAMRERVMSAVSGLLTLLGIDADPLRSREHILLSNILDNAWRQGRNLDMPALIREIQQPPFQKVGIMDLETIFPAKDRMELAMTINNVLASPGFAAWTQGEPLNIQRLLYTPEGKPRLTVLSIAHLNDAERMFFVTILLNEVLAWMRTQSGTSSLRAILYMDEVFGYLPPTANPPSKMPMLTLLKQARAFGLGLVLATQNPVDLDYKALSNAGTWFLGRLQTERDKLRVLDGLEGASANAGVSFDRQEMEKILSAVGSRVFLLNNVHDDHPVIFQTRWALSYLRGPLTRAQIAQLMDPIKQALPTQTPTGAARSPGVTQQVAAAAPPPVATPESLPNPQPILPPEIPQKFAEVARRVPREASIDYVPALLGRGKLHFVDSKSDVDIWQDVVRMVRVGDEVSRDIWIESEAVEPDSLMLTDNPVPHSGFQNLPSDCTRTRSFGSLGTALKDNLYREERLVLSYCPELKLYSKATETEGDFRARLKHQAHEQRDLELEKLRTSYGSKFESLQEKVRKAEQRIEIEKQQASSATMSAAISFGTSVLGALFGRKTFSSTNLSKVGTSARAASRAAEQRGDIRRAEENLESILEEKEGLEKELEQKIDELQASLSLEQLTIEEYEVTPRKSDVDVAELSLLWLPYTLENGTLAPAFD
;
A
#
# COMPACT_ATOMS: atom_id res chain seq x y z
N ASP A 1 4.17 0.75 -41.38
CA ASP A 1 3.65 -0.62 -41.20
C ASP A 1 4.73 -1.67 -41.01
N GLU A 2 5.74 -1.75 -41.89
CA GLU A 2 6.85 -2.72 -41.76
C GLU A 2 7.59 -2.64 -40.41
N PHE A 3 8.02 -1.43 -39.99
CA PHE A 3 8.64 -1.24 -38.68
C PHE A 3 7.75 -1.68 -37.49
N ALA A 4 6.43 -1.48 -37.59
CA ALA A 4 5.50 -1.89 -36.54
C ALA A 4 5.37 -3.42 -36.48
N SER A 5 5.29 -4.07 -37.64
CA SER A 5 5.30 -5.53 -37.78
C SER A 5 6.59 -6.14 -37.23
N ASP A 6 7.74 -5.57 -37.57
CA ASP A 6 9.04 -6.05 -37.09
C ASP A 6 9.16 -5.90 -35.57
N ARG A 7 8.69 -4.79 -35.01
CA ARG A 7 8.66 -4.59 -33.56
C ARG A 7 7.71 -5.56 -32.89
N ALA A 8 6.52 -5.80 -33.43
CA ALA A 8 5.60 -6.80 -32.90
C ALA A 8 6.24 -8.20 -32.89
N ALA A 9 6.88 -8.60 -34.00
CA ALA A 9 7.55 -9.89 -34.10
C ALA A 9 8.74 -10.03 -33.14
N LEU A 10 9.54 -8.97 -32.96
CA LEU A 10 10.65 -8.95 -31.99
C LEU A 10 10.13 -9.16 -30.56
N TRP A 11 9.07 -8.46 -30.19
CA TRP A 11 8.48 -8.56 -28.85
C TRP A 11 7.81 -9.91 -28.62
N GLN A 12 7.08 -10.43 -29.59
CA GLN A 12 6.47 -11.75 -29.50
C GLN A 12 7.53 -12.85 -29.33
N LYS A 13 8.60 -12.83 -30.13
CA LYS A 13 9.71 -13.78 -30.02
C LYS A 13 10.47 -13.64 -28.71
N GLY A 14 10.77 -12.41 -28.29
CA GLY A 14 11.49 -12.13 -27.04
C GLY A 14 10.70 -12.52 -25.81
N LEU A 15 9.37 -12.35 -25.81
CA LEU A 15 8.51 -12.83 -24.73
C LEU A 15 8.43 -14.36 -24.71
N ALA A 16 8.25 -14.98 -25.88
CA ALA A 16 8.18 -16.44 -26.01
C ALA A 16 9.48 -17.13 -25.58
N SER A 17 10.65 -16.55 -25.88
CA SER A 17 11.94 -17.12 -25.48
C SER A 17 12.20 -17.12 -23.96
N TRP A 18 11.34 -16.44 -23.18
CA TRP A 18 11.39 -16.40 -21.72
C TRP A 18 10.09 -16.93 -21.10
N GLU A 19 9.31 -17.70 -21.85
CA GLU A 19 8.06 -18.35 -21.40
C GLU A 19 7.07 -17.32 -20.82
N GLN A 20 6.98 -16.15 -21.48
CA GLN A 20 6.03 -15.08 -21.17
C GLN A 20 4.95 -14.97 -22.25
N PRO A 21 4.05 -15.96 -22.41
CA PRO A 21 3.02 -15.91 -23.44
C PRO A 21 2.04 -14.75 -23.21
N GLN A 22 1.28 -14.39 -24.25
CA GLN A 22 0.42 -13.20 -24.23
C GLN A 22 -0.69 -13.27 -23.16
N ASP A 23 -1.19 -14.45 -22.84
CA ASP A 23 -2.15 -14.68 -21.74
C ASP A 23 -1.57 -14.27 -20.38
N ARG A 24 -0.24 -14.39 -20.17
CA ARG A 24 0.41 -13.96 -18.93
C ARG A 24 0.38 -12.44 -18.77
N LEU A 25 0.52 -11.69 -19.88
CA LEU A 25 0.36 -10.23 -19.87
C LEU A 25 -1.07 -9.83 -19.51
N GLN A 26 -2.06 -10.57 -20.03
CA GLN A 26 -3.46 -10.32 -19.72
C GLN A 26 -3.75 -10.63 -18.24
N ARG A 27 -3.29 -11.77 -17.73
CA ARG A 27 -3.36 -12.11 -16.31
C ARG A 27 -2.74 -11.05 -15.41
N LEU A 28 -1.60 -10.44 -15.80
CA LEU A 28 -1.01 -9.35 -15.02
C LEU A 28 -1.93 -8.12 -14.96
N ARG A 29 -2.56 -7.74 -16.07
CA ARG A 29 -3.51 -6.61 -16.12
C ARG A 29 -4.79 -6.89 -15.33
N ASP A 30 -5.24 -8.14 -15.37
CA ASP A 30 -6.45 -8.56 -14.66
C ASP A 30 -6.20 -8.71 -13.15
N ALA A 31 -4.99 -9.10 -12.75
CA ALA A 31 -4.61 -9.31 -11.35
C ALA A 31 -4.34 -8.00 -10.59
N ALA A 32 -3.78 -6.97 -11.24
CA ALA A 32 -3.41 -5.72 -10.59
C ALA A 32 -3.80 -4.49 -11.41
N GLU A 33 -4.29 -3.46 -10.73
CA GLU A 33 -4.53 -2.15 -11.36
C GLU A 33 -3.23 -1.34 -11.38
N VAL A 34 -2.89 -0.73 -12.51
CA VAL A 34 -1.70 0.13 -12.65
C VAL A 34 -2.14 1.58 -12.65
N THR A 35 -1.73 2.34 -11.65
CA THR A 35 -2.07 3.77 -11.51
C THR A 35 -0.81 4.62 -11.53
N ILE A 36 -0.94 5.84 -12.05
CA ILE A 36 0.12 6.84 -12.06
C ILE A 36 -0.42 8.07 -11.33
N TYR A 37 0.14 8.34 -10.16
CA TYR A 37 -0.15 9.53 -9.39
C TYR A 37 0.90 10.61 -9.66
N THR A 38 0.46 11.85 -9.75
CA THR A 38 1.33 13.02 -9.97
C THR A 38 1.08 14.06 -8.89
N PRO A 39 1.79 14.05 -7.76
CA PRO A 39 1.64 15.07 -6.73
C PRO A 39 1.91 16.48 -7.30
N GLY A 40 1.06 17.46 -6.99
CA GLY A 40 1.19 18.83 -7.51
C GLY A 40 0.94 18.99 -9.02
N SER A 41 0.29 18.00 -9.66
CA SER A 41 -0.07 18.03 -11.08
C SER A 41 -1.34 17.23 -11.34
N ASP A 42 -2.14 17.66 -12.31
CA ASP A 42 -3.36 16.97 -12.75
C ASP A 42 -3.12 16.00 -13.92
N ALA A 43 -1.88 15.87 -14.43
CA ALA A 43 -1.56 14.95 -15.52
C ALA A 43 -1.93 13.49 -15.21
N GLY A 44 -1.50 12.96 -14.05
CA GLY A 44 -1.93 11.66 -13.53
C GLY A 44 -3.11 11.80 -12.56
N LEU A 45 -3.25 10.84 -11.65
CA LEU A 45 -4.16 11.00 -10.51
C LEU A 45 -3.56 12.02 -9.52
N PRO A 46 -4.30 13.07 -9.13
CA PRO A 46 -3.80 14.06 -8.18
C PRO A 46 -3.74 13.49 -6.75
N LEU A 47 -2.69 13.83 -6.01
CA LEU A 47 -2.53 13.51 -4.59
C LEU A 47 -2.48 14.77 -3.76
N THR A 48 -3.33 14.82 -2.73
CA THR A 48 -3.26 15.87 -1.70
C THR A 48 -2.49 15.38 -0.48
N ILE A 49 -1.61 16.23 0.00
CA ILE A 49 -0.73 15.99 1.16
C ILE A 49 -1.18 16.80 2.39
N LEU A 50 -2.25 17.58 2.28
CA LEU A 50 -2.72 18.43 3.39
C LEU A 50 -3.34 17.67 4.56
N LYS A 51 -3.86 16.44 4.35
CA LYS A 51 -4.36 15.60 5.45
C LYS A 51 -3.27 15.06 6.38
N SER A 52 -1.99 15.22 6.03
CA SER A 52 -0.87 14.82 6.92
C SER A 52 -0.79 15.64 8.22
N PHE A 53 -1.59 16.72 8.37
CA PHE A 53 -1.73 17.50 9.61
C PHE A 53 -2.94 17.11 10.49
N ASP A 54 -3.70 16.09 10.09
CA ASP A 54 -4.76 15.52 10.93
C ASP A 54 -4.15 14.87 12.18
N ALA A 55 -4.90 14.90 13.28
CA ALA A 55 -4.48 14.28 14.52
C ALA A 55 -4.28 12.77 14.30
N PRO A 56 -3.15 12.20 14.76
CA PRO A 56 -2.88 10.80 14.53
C PRO A 56 -3.86 9.91 15.32
N PRO A 57 -4.01 8.63 14.95
CA PRO A 57 -4.86 7.68 15.66
C PRO A 57 -4.53 7.59 17.16
N PRO A 58 -5.50 7.20 18.02
CA PRO A 58 -5.29 7.07 19.47
C PRO A 58 -4.01 6.29 19.83
N GLU A 59 -3.71 5.22 19.11
CA GLU A 59 -2.55 4.34 19.36
C GLU A 59 -1.21 5.07 19.25
N VAL A 60 -1.13 6.06 18.36
CA VAL A 60 0.06 6.90 18.18
C VAL A 60 0.07 8.04 19.20
N ARG A 61 -1.09 8.61 19.53
CA ARG A 61 -1.22 9.70 20.52
C ARG A 61 -0.87 9.25 21.93
N ASP A 62 -1.19 8.01 22.27
CA ASP A 62 -0.92 7.42 23.58
C ASP A 62 0.57 7.07 23.77
N SER A 63 1.33 6.94 22.67
CA SER A 63 2.77 6.70 22.68
C SER A 63 3.57 8.00 22.59
N VAL A 64 4.25 8.36 23.69
CA VAL A 64 5.06 9.59 23.77
C VAL A 64 6.13 9.66 22.67
N ASP A 65 6.81 8.56 22.41
CA ASP A 65 7.89 8.50 21.41
C ASP A 65 7.35 8.57 19.99
N ALA A 66 6.28 7.81 19.69
CA ALA A 66 5.67 7.81 18.36
C ALA A 66 5.04 9.16 18.02
N MET A 67 4.39 9.79 19.00
CA MET A 67 3.83 11.13 18.89
C MET A 67 4.93 12.17 18.61
N ARG A 68 6.02 12.16 19.38
CA ARG A 68 7.14 13.09 19.18
C ARG A 68 7.76 12.94 17.80
N GLU A 69 8.01 11.71 17.37
CA GLU A 69 8.57 11.44 16.04
C GLU A 69 7.64 11.92 14.93
N ARG A 70 6.33 11.69 15.06
CA ARG A 70 5.32 12.16 14.09
C ARG A 70 5.28 13.68 14.00
N VAL A 71 5.28 14.38 15.14
CA VAL A 71 5.32 15.85 15.20
C VAL A 71 6.58 16.39 14.55
N MET A 72 7.76 15.90 14.97
CA MET A 72 9.04 16.36 14.43
C MET A 72 9.09 16.20 12.91
N SER A 73 8.58 15.07 12.42
CA SER A 73 8.58 14.76 11.01
C SER A 73 7.65 15.63 10.18
N ALA A 74 6.41 15.85 10.66
CA ALA A 74 5.45 16.74 9.99
C ALA A 74 5.99 18.18 9.91
N VAL A 75 6.59 18.68 10.99
CA VAL A 75 7.19 20.02 11.02
C VAL A 75 8.41 20.12 10.10
N SER A 76 9.31 19.15 10.14
CA SER A 76 10.49 19.14 9.26
C SER A 76 10.09 19.07 7.79
N GLY A 77 9.07 18.29 7.44
CA GLY A 77 8.48 18.28 6.10
C GLY A 77 7.97 19.67 5.72
N LEU A 78 7.14 20.29 6.57
CA LEU A 78 6.57 21.61 6.31
C LEU A 78 7.65 22.69 6.13
N LEU A 79 8.65 22.76 7.01
CA LEU A 79 9.71 23.76 6.92
C LEU A 79 10.57 23.58 5.66
N THR A 80 10.82 22.33 5.25
CA THR A 80 11.52 22.03 3.99
C THR A 80 10.73 22.54 2.79
N LEU A 81 9.41 22.38 2.77
CA LEU A 81 8.54 22.94 1.72
C LEU A 81 8.65 24.46 1.65
N LEU A 82 8.76 25.14 2.80
CA LEU A 82 8.93 26.59 2.86
C LEU A 82 10.34 27.04 2.45
N GLY A 83 11.25 26.11 2.15
CA GLY A 83 12.66 26.40 1.88
C GLY A 83 13.44 26.81 3.13
N ILE A 84 12.94 26.47 4.32
CA ILE A 84 13.56 26.80 5.60
C ILE A 84 14.37 25.58 6.08
N ASP A 85 15.69 25.71 6.07
CA ASP A 85 16.58 24.72 6.67
C ASP A 85 16.58 24.89 8.20
N ALA A 86 15.80 24.04 8.87
CA ALA A 86 15.51 24.15 10.29
C ALA A 86 16.04 22.94 11.06
N ASP A 87 17.03 23.17 11.92
CA ASP A 87 17.48 22.18 12.90
C ASP A 87 16.34 21.92 13.91
N PRO A 88 15.87 20.66 14.07
CA PRO A 88 14.74 20.35 14.94
C PRO A 88 14.90 20.71 16.43
N LEU A 89 16.13 20.91 16.90
CA LEU A 89 16.43 21.25 18.29
C LEU A 89 16.76 22.74 18.49
N ARG A 90 17.13 23.45 17.43
CA ARG A 90 17.63 24.84 17.52
C ARG A 90 16.78 25.86 16.78
N SER A 91 16.05 25.46 15.73
CA SER A 91 15.23 26.37 14.95
C SER A 91 14.01 26.82 15.75
N ARG A 92 13.82 28.14 15.80
CA ARG A 92 12.70 28.77 16.50
C ARG A 92 11.37 28.45 15.81
N GLU A 93 11.41 28.37 14.48
CA GLU A 93 10.30 27.97 13.61
C GLU A 93 9.88 26.53 13.91
N HIS A 94 10.85 25.61 13.98
CA HIS A 94 10.60 24.20 14.28
C HIS A 94 10.01 24.01 15.67
N ILE A 95 10.60 24.67 16.66
CA ILE A 95 10.13 24.64 18.05
C ILE A 95 8.68 25.12 18.14
N LEU A 96 8.33 26.25 17.51
CA LEU A 96 6.96 26.78 17.54
C LEU A 96 5.96 25.80 16.93
N LEU A 97 6.22 25.36 15.69
CA LEU A 97 5.32 24.48 14.96
C LEU A 97 5.15 23.13 15.65
N SER A 98 6.23 22.60 16.25
CA SER A 98 6.19 21.35 17.00
C SER A 98 5.28 21.45 18.22
N ASN A 99 5.35 22.56 18.96
CA ASN A 99 4.47 22.76 20.13
C ASN A 99 3.00 22.99 19.72
N ILE A 100 2.75 23.65 18.59
CA ILE A 100 1.38 23.84 18.07
C ILE A 100 0.77 22.47 17.69
N LEU A 101 1.47 21.67 16.88
CA LEU A 101 0.97 20.36 16.47
C LEU A 101 0.83 19.40 17.65
N ASP A 102 1.83 19.33 18.56
CA ASP A 102 1.74 18.47 19.75
C ASP A 102 0.54 18.85 20.63
N ASN A 103 0.27 20.15 20.82
CA ASN A 103 -0.88 20.62 21.61
C ASN A 103 -2.22 20.20 21.00
N ALA A 104 -2.42 20.47 19.70
CA ALA A 104 -3.67 20.17 19.02
C ALA A 104 -3.93 18.66 18.92
N TRP A 105 -2.90 17.89 18.54
CA TRP A 105 -3.04 16.45 18.36
C TRP A 105 -3.25 15.70 19.68
N ARG A 106 -2.64 16.14 20.79
CA ARG A 106 -2.95 15.59 22.13
C ARG A 106 -4.42 15.77 22.52
N GLN A 107 -5.07 16.82 22.01
CA GLN A 107 -6.49 17.09 22.20
C GLN A 107 -7.36 16.36 21.17
N GLY A 108 -6.77 15.58 20.25
CA GLY A 108 -7.47 14.93 19.14
C GLY A 108 -8.00 15.90 18.08
N ARG A 109 -7.47 17.13 18.05
CA ARG A 109 -7.93 18.19 17.17
C ARG A 109 -7.11 18.20 15.88
N ASN A 110 -7.80 18.05 14.75
CA ASN A 110 -7.19 18.21 13.43
C ASN A 110 -6.81 19.68 13.20
N LEU A 111 -5.67 19.89 12.54
CA LEU A 111 -5.16 21.22 12.22
C LEU A 111 -5.08 21.35 10.70
N ASP A 112 -6.04 22.07 10.11
CA ASP A 112 -5.93 22.48 8.72
C ASP A 112 -4.95 23.68 8.58
N MET A 113 -4.56 23.99 7.34
CA MET A 113 -3.61 25.08 7.10
C MET A 113 -4.11 26.45 7.58
N PRO A 114 -5.38 26.84 7.38
CA PRO A 114 -5.93 28.06 7.98
C PRO A 114 -5.85 28.10 9.51
N ALA A 115 -6.15 27.00 10.20
CA ALA A 115 -6.05 26.91 11.65
C ALA A 115 -4.59 26.96 12.10
N LEU A 116 -3.67 26.31 11.39
CA LEU A 116 -2.23 26.38 11.67
C LEU A 116 -1.71 27.82 11.56
N ILE A 117 -2.07 28.55 10.49
CA ILE A 117 -1.71 29.97 10.33
C ILE A 117 -2.24 30.81 11.50
N ARG A 118 -3.49 30.57 11.92
CA ARG A 118 -4.10 31.26 13.06
C ARG A 118 -3.34 30.96 14.35
N GLU A 119 -2.97 29.70 14.59
CA GLU A 119 -2.24 29.30 15.79
C GLU A 119 -0.77 29.74 15.78
N ILE A 120 -0.16 29.98 14.63
CA ILE A 120 1.16 30.63 14.57
C ILE A 120 1.04 32.10 15.01
N GLN A 121 0.00 32.80 14.55
CA GLN A 121 -0.26 34.19 14.93
C GLN A 121 -0.68 34.31 16.41
N GLN A 122 -1.47 33.35 16.90
CA GLN A 122 -1.97 33.30 18.27
C GLN A 122 -1.84 31.88 18.86
N PRO A 123 -0.62 31.49 19.30
CA PRO A 123 -0.36 30.18 19.87
C PRO A 123 -1.17 29.95 21.15
N PRO A 124 -1.66 28.71 21.38
CA PRO A 124 -2.43 28.38 22.59
C PRO A 124 -1.57 28.31 23.87
N PHE A 125 -0.32 28.78 23.82
CA PHE A 125 0.63 28.78 24.92
C PHE A 125 1.46 30.07 24.94
N GLN A 126 1.85 30.51 26.13
CA GLN A 126 2.63 31.75 26.34
C GLN A 126 4.12 31.48 26.61
N LYS A 127 4.48 30.22 26.89
CA LYS A 127 5.84 29.80 27.23
C LYS A 127 6.23 28.54 26.45
N VAL A 128 7.51 28.42 26.14
CA VAL A 128 8.11 27.19 25.62
C VAL A 128 9.23 26.77 26.56
N GLY A 129 9.06 25.62 27.21
CA GLY A 129 9.89 25.24 28.34
C GLY A 129 9.75 26.26 29.48
N ILE A 130 10.88 26.87 29.88
CA ILE A 130 10.92 27.88 30.95
C ILE A 130 10.87 29.33 30.45
N MET A 131 11.02 29.54 29.13
CA MET A 131 11.15 30.88 28.54
C MET A 131 9.82 31.38 27.97
N ASP A 132 9.62 32.70 28.02
CA ASP A 132 8.46 33.34 27.40
C ASP A 132 8.55 33.27 25.87
N LEU A 133 7.43 32.98 25.23
CA LEU A 133 7.36 32.82 23.78
C LEU A 133 7.79 34.09 23.05
N GLU A 134 7.40 35.27 23.55
CA GLU A 134 7.82 36.56 22.96
C GLU A 134 9.34 36.79 23.03
N THR A 135 10.06 36.08 23.90
CA THR A 135 11.53 36.14 23.95
C THR A 135 12.15 35.22 22.92
N ILE A 136 11.60 34.02 22.74
CA ILE A 136 12.12 33.04 21.78
C ILE A 136 11.74 33.43 20.36
N PHE A 137 10.45 33.68 20.11
CA PHE A 137 9.91 33.95 18.79
C PHE A 137 8.85 35.07 18.85
N PRO A 138 9.29 36.34 18.73
CA PRO A 138 8.43 37.52 18.84
C PRO A 138 7.26 37.52 17.87
N ALA A 139 6.16 38.18 18.23
CA ALA A 139 4.95 38.29 17.41
C ALA A 139 5.21 38.73 15.95
N LYS A 140 6.19 39.63 15.74
CA LYS A 140 6.58 40.08 14.39
C LYS A 140 7.13 38.93 13.54
N ASP A 141 8.06 38.16 14.09
CA ASP A 141 8.70 37.05 13.38
C ASP A 141 7.69 35.90 13.17
N ARG A 142 6.78 35.67 14.13
CA ARG A 142 5.65 34.73 13.96
C ARG A 142 4.72 35.15 12.82
N MET A 143 4.43 36.44 12.69
CA MET A 143 3.64 36.97 11.57
C MET A 143 4.36 36.77 10.24
N GLU A 144 5.69 36.94 10.19
CA GLU A 144 6.48 36.69 8.98
C GLU A 144 6.45 35.21 8.57
N LEU A 145 6.56 34.28 9.53
CA LEU A 145 6.38 32.85 9.27
C LEU A 145 4.97 32.53 8.75
N ALA A 146 3.92 33.08 9.37
CA ALA A 146 2.54 32.92 8.94
C ALA A 146 2.32 33.44 7.51
N MET A 147 2.92 34.59 7.18
CA MET A 147 2.88 35.15 5.82
C MET A 147 3.63 34.28 4.81
N THR A 148 4.76 33.68 5.21
CA THR A 148 5.54 32.78 4.36
C THR A 148 4.74 31.53 4.01
N ILE A 149 4.08 30.92 5.00
CA ILE A 149 3.16 29.79 4.80
C ILE A 149 2.01 30.20 3.89
N ASN A 150 1.37 31.34 4.16
CA ASN A 150 0.27 31.85 3.34
C ASN A 150 0.70 32.09 1.88
N ASN A 151 1.89 32.63 1.64
CA ASN A 151 2.40 32.86 0.29
C ASN A 151 2.63 31.55 -0.47
N VAL A 152 3.10 30.50 0.21
CA VAL A 152 3.21 29.16 -0.37
C VAL A 152 1.82 28.62 -0.71
N LEU A 153 0.85 28.71 0.21
CA LEU A 153 -0.52 28.26 -0.03
C LEU A 153 -1.22 29.01 -1.16
N ALA A 154 -0.99 30.32 -1.26
CA ALA A 154 -1.54 31.18 -2.29
C ALA A 154 -0.82 31.02 -3.64
N SER A 155 0.30 30.29 -3.68
CA SER A 155 1.01 30.04 -4.93
C SER A 155 0.17 29.11 -5.83
N PRO A 156 0.07 29.41 -7.14
CA PRO A 156 -0.62 28.54 -8.09
C PRO A 156 -0.05 27.11 -8.12
N GLY A 157 1.26 26.96 -7.84
CA GLY A 157 1.91 25.66 -7.73
C GLY A 157 1.35 24.84 -6.57
N PHE A 158 1.20 25.43 -5.38
CA PHE A 158 0.70 24.73 -4.19
C PHE A 158 -0.80 24.40 -4.26
N ALA A 159 -1.60 25.20 -4.96
CA ALA A 159 -3.03 24.91 -5.17
C ALA A 159 -3.25 23.53 -5.82
N ALA A 160 -2.31 23.03 -6.62
CA ALA A 160 -2.39 21.68 -7.19
C ALA A 160 -2.13 20.57 -6.16
N TRP A 161 -1.47 20.88 -5.03
CA TRP A 161 -1.17 19.93 -3.95
C TRP A 161 -2.29 19.83 -2.92
N THR A 162 -3.30 20.71 -3.01
CA THR A 162 -4.49 20.65 -2.16
C THR A 162 -5.60 19.83 -2.80
N GLN A 163 -5.50 19.58 -4.10
CA GLN A 163 -6.47 18.85 -4.91
C GLN A 163 -6.14 17.37 -5.00
N GLY A 164 -7.18 16.55 -5.13
CA GLY A 164 -7.05 15.11 -5.34
C GLY A 164 -7.25 14.26 -4.10
N GLU A 165 -6.89 13.00 -4.22
CA GLU A 165 -7.08 12.02 -3.14
C GLU A 165 -6.05 12.22 -2.04
N PRO A 166 -6.44 12.16 -0.75
CA PRO A 166 -5.48 12.20 0.35
C PRO A 166 -4.44 11.10 0.23
N LEU A 167 -3.19 11.42 0.54
CA LEU A 167 -2.13 10.43 0.63
C LEU A 167 -2.48 9.38 1.70
N ASN A 168 -2.88 8.20 1.24
CA ASN A 168 -3.24 7.07 2.08
C ASN A 168 -2.57 5.81 1.50
N ILE A 169 -1.62 5.25 2.25
CA ILE A 169 -0.78 4.13 1.76
C ILE A 169 -1.63 2.89 1.44
N GLN A 170 -2.66 2.61 2.24
CA GLN A 170 -3.55 1.48 2.00
C GLN A 170 -4.25 1.58 0.64
N ARG A 171 -4.72 2.78 0.27
CA ARG A 171 -5.34 3.04 -1.03
C ARG A 171 -4.36 3.14 -2.20
N LEU A 172 -3.09 3.45 -1.92
CA LEU A 172 -2.03 3.30 -2.93
C LEU A 172 -1.70 1.82 -3.18
N LEU A 173 -1.91 0.93 -2.23
CA LEU A 173 -1.63 -0.49 -2.37
C LEU A 173 -2.82 -1.29 -2.89
N TYR A 174 -4.05 -0.83 -2.63
CA TYR A 174 -5.28 -1.56 -2.96
C TYR A 174 -6.40 -0.63 -3.47
N THR A 175 -7.22 -1.16 -4.37
CA THR A 175 -8.51 -0.58 -4.78
C THR A 175 -9.54 -0.70 -3.64
N PRO A 176 -10.66 0.06 -3.69
CA PRO A 176 -11.78 -0.12 -2.74
C PRO A 176 -12.35 -1.54 -2.71
N GLU A 177 -12.21 -2.30 -3.80
CA GLU A 177 -12.64 -3.70 -3.90
C GLU A 177 -11.56 -4.69 -3.39
N GLY A 178 -10.42 -4.22 -2.90
CA GLY A 178 -9.32 -5.06 -2.41
C GLY A 178 -8.46 -5.70 -3.51
N LYS A 179 -8.55 -5.24 -4.76
CA LYS A 179 -7.61 -5.60 -5.84
C LYS A 179 -6.28 -4.87 -5.63
N PRO A 180 -5.12 -5.55 -5.73
CA PRO A 180 -3.81 -4.91 -5.53
C PRO A 180 -3.50 -3.89 -6.64
N ARG A 181 -2.68 -2.90 -6.30
CA ARG A 181 -2.24 -1.84 -7.19
C ARG A 181 -0.74 -1.85 -7.39
N LEU A 182 -0.31 -1.63 -8.64
CA LEU A 182 1.02 -1.12 -8.96
C LEU A 182 0.90 0.39 -9.09
N THR A 183 1.24 1.09 -8.01
CA THR A 183 1.17 2.55 -7.95
C THR A 183 2.51 3.16 -8.30
N VAL A 184 2.51 3.96 -9.37
CA VAL A 184 3.66 4.77 -9.79
C VAL A 184 3.47 6.20 -9.30
N LEU A 185 4.35 6.64 -8.40
CA LEU A 185 4.39 8.03 -7.92
C LEU A 185 5.38 8.82 -8.79
N SER A 186 4.86 9.52 -9.80
CA SER A 186 5.71 10.28 -10.72
C SER A 186 6.05 11.64 -10.12
N ILE A 187 7.34 11.86 -9.85
CA ILE A 187 7.88 13.10 -9.25
C ILE A 187 8.82 13.85 -10.21
N ALA A 188 8.82 13.46 -11.49
CA ALA A 188 9.76 13.99 -12.49
C ALA A 188 9.52 15.46 -12.85
N HIS A 189 8.28 15.95 -12.68
CA HIS A 189 7.91 17.35 -12.93
C HIS A 189 8.22 18.28 -11.75
N LEU A 190 8.54 17.72 -10.59
CA LEU A 190 8.84 18.47 -9.37
C LEU A 190 10.28 18.97 -9.36
N ASN A 191 10.46 20.17 -8.81
CA ASN A 191 11.79 20.67 -8.48
C ASN A 191 12.38 19.94 -7.25
N ASP A 192 13.66 20.14 -6.96
CA ASP A 192 14.36 19.37 -5.92
C ASP A 192 13.75 19.56 -4.52
N ALA A 193 13.30 20.77 -4.17
CA ALA A 193 12.69 21.05 -2.87
C ALA A 193 11.31 20.38 -2.74
N GLU A 194 10.47 20.50 -3.77
CA GLU A 194 9.16 19.83 -3.86
C GLU A 194 9.31 18.30 -3.82
N ARG A 195 10.32 17.78 -4.50
CA ARG A 195 10.61 16.35 -4.55
C ARG A 195 11.07 15.83 -3.19
N MET A 196 11.98 16.55 -2.52
CA MET A 196 12.43 16.22 -1.16
C MET A 196 11.28 16.25 -0.17
N PHE A 197 10.43 17.27 -0.26
CA PHE A 197 9.24 17.40 0.57
C PHE A 197 8.28 16.22 0.38
N PHE A 198 7.88 15.93 -0.85
CA PHE A 198 6.94 14.83 -1.14
C PHE A 198 7.49 13.47 -0.68
N VAL A 199 8.75 13.17 -0.99
CA VAL A 199 9.38 11.91 -0.58
C VAL A 199 9.42 11.80 0.95
N THR A 200 9.74 12.89 1.65
CA THR A 200 9.73 12.90 3.12
C THR A 200 8.36 12.55 3.65
N ILE A 201 7.29 13.22 3.20
CA ILE A 201 5.93 12.93 3.67
C ILE A 201 5.54 11.49 3.34
N LEU A 202 5.79 11.03 2.11
CA LEU A 202 5.51 9.66 1.69
C LEU A 202 6.17 8.62 2.61
N LEU A 203 7.47 8.76 2.90
CA LEU A 203 8.18 7.79 3.75
C LEU A 203 7.63 7.74 5.17
N ASN A 204 7.16 8.88 5.68
CA ASN A 204 6.53 8.95 7.00
C ASN A 204 5.13 8.36 7.03
N GLU A 205 4.34 8.57 5.98
CA GLU A 205 3.05 7.87 5.85
C GLU A 205 3.25 6.36 5.71
N VAL A 206 4.27 5.92 4.98
CA VAL A 206 4.63 4.49 4.90
C VAL A 206 5.04 3.94 6.26
N LEU A 207 5.84 4.69 7.05
CA LEU A 207 6.18 4.30 8.42
C LEU A 207 4.97 4.21 9.33
N ALA A 208 4.07 5.20 9.28
CA ALA A 208 2.86 5.22 10.08
C ALA A 208 1.97 4.02 9.72
N TRP A 209 1.72 3.80 8.43
CA TRP A 209 0.99 2.64 7.93
C TRP A 209 1.64 1.32 8.38
N MET A 210 2.96 1.18 8.22
CA MET A 210 3.71 -0.02 8.61
C MET A 210 3.51 -0.35 10.11
N ARG A 211 3.52 0.65 10.99
CA ARG A 211 3.34 0.46 12.45
C ARG A 211 1.94 -0.03 12.83
N THR A 212 0.93 0.17 11.97
CA THR A 212 -0.42 -0.38 12.18
C THR A 212 -0.55 -1.83 11.73
N GLN A 213 0.43 -2.37 11.02
CA GLN A 213 0.40 -3.74 10.51
C GLN A 213 0.82 -4.75 11.57
N SER A 214 0.26 -5.96 11.49
CA SER A 214 0.77 -7.09 12.27
C SER A 214 2.08 -7.59 11.69
N GLY A 215 2.98 -8.04 12.58
CA GLY A 215 4.22 -8.69 12.16
C GLY A 215 3.93 -9.92 11.28
N THR A 216 4.78 -10.15 10.28
CA THR A 216 4.64 -11.27 9.34
C THR A 216 6.00 -11.59 8.71
N SER A 217 6.21 -12.85 8.35
CA SER A 217 7.36 -13.28 7.55
C SER A 217 7.12 -13.13 6.04
N SER A 218 5.87 -12.88 5.63
CA SER A 218 5.46 -12.83 4.22
C SER A 218 5.46 -11.40 3.69
N LEU A 219 5.74 -11.26 2.40
CA LEU A 219 5.82 -9.95 1.76
C LEU A 219 4.41 -9.36 1.54
N ARG A 220 4.14 -8.21 2.16
CA ARG A 220 2.91 -7.41 1.99
C ARG A 220 3.01 -6.45 0.82
N ALA A 221 4.12 -5.72 0.75
CA ALA A 221 4.30 -4.62 -0.18
C ALA A 221 5.78 -4.38 -0.48
N ILE A 222 6.05 -3.74 -1.62
CA ILE A 222 7.39 -3.27 -1.99
C ILE A 222 7.33 -1.75 -2.18
N LEU A 223 8.18 -1.04 -1.45
CA LEU A 223 8.51 0.35 -1.76
C LEU A 223 9.74 0.35 -2.68
N TYR A 224 9.54 0.74 -3.94
CA TYR A 224 10.60 0.87 -4.94
C TYR A 224 10.94 2.33 -5.17
N MET A 225 12.23 2.66 -5.13
CA MET A 225 12.75 3.99 -5.44
C MET A 225 13.82 3.91 -6.53
N ASP A 226 13.48 4.46 -7.70
CA ASP A 226 14.42 4.64 -8.80
C ASP A 226 15.23 5.91 -8.55
N GLU A 227 16.54 5.73 -8.37
CA GLU A 227 17.52 6.74 -7.97
C GLU A 227 17.29 7.36 -6.57
N VAL A 228 17.96 6.78 -5.57
CA VAL A 228 17.95 7.24 -4.17
C VAL A 228 18.99 8.35 -3.87
N PHE A 229 19.80 8.75 -4.85
CA PHE A 229 20.77 9.83 -4.68
C PHE A 229 20.14 11.12 -4.10
N GLY A 230 20.81 11.73 -3.13
CA GLY A 230 20.35 12.95 -2.45
C GLY A 230 19.37 12.72 -1.28
N TYR A 231 18.66 11.59 -1.23
CA TYR A 231 17.74 11.25 -0.14
C TYR A 231 18.39 10.50 1.01
N LEU A 232 19.47 9.77 0.70
CA LEU A 232 20.19 8.95 1.68
C LEU A 232 21.71 9.20 1.66
N PRO A 233 22.17 10.47 1.72
CA PRO A 233 23.58 10.80 1.61
C PRO A 233 24.37 10.34 2.84
N PRO A 234 25.68 10.07 2.74
CA PRO A 234 26.49 9.58 3.85
C PRO A 234 26.71 10.61 4.96
N THR A 235 26.87 11.89 4.61
CA THR A 235 27.25 12.96 5.55
C THR A 235 26.12 13.92 5.87
N ALA A 236 25.35 14.33 4.87
CA ALA A 236 24.21 15.23 5.07
C ALA A 236 23.04 14.51 5.77
N ASN A 237 22.14 15.29 6.36
CA ASN A 237 20.97 14.80 7.06
C ASN A 237 19.67 15.42 6.51
N PRO A 238 19.31 15.15 5.24
CA PRO A 238 18.05 15.62 4.69
C PRO A 238 16.87 14.99 5.45
N PRO A 239 15.68 15.61 5.43
CA PRO A 239 14.52 15.15 6.19
C PRO A 239 14.04 13.74 5.80
N SER A 240 14.34 13.29 4.59
CA SER A 240 14.04 11.93 4.09
C SER A 240 14.96 10.83 4.64
N LYS A 241 16.16 11.18 5.13
CA LYS A 241 17.19 10.21 5.54
C LYS A 241 16.76 9.37 6.74
N MET A 242 16.30 10.02 7.81
CA MET A 242 15.88 9.33 9.03
C MET A 242 14.73 8.35 8.79
N PRO A 243 13.60 8.73 8.15
CA PRO A 243 12.52 7.78 7.92
C PRO A 243 12.95 6.63 7.00
N MET A 244 13.78 6.89 5.98
CA MET A 244 14.34 5.84 5.12
C MET A 244 15.19 4.83 5.91
N LEU A 245 16.07 5.31 6.79
CA LEU A 245 16.89 4.43 7.65
C LEU A 245 16.05 3.63 8.64
N THR A 246 14.97 4.21 9.17
CA THR A 246 14.03 3.50 10.05
C THR A 246 13.33 2.39 9.29
N LEU A 247 12.84 2.67 8.07
CA LEU A 247 12.24 1.64 7.20
C LEU A 247 13.23 0.51 6.90
N LEU A 248 14.45 0.82 6.47
CA LEU A 248 15.47 -0.21 6.19
C LEU A 248 15.77 -1.12 7.38
N LYS A 249 15.65 -0.62 8.61
CA LYS A 249 15.89 -1.41 9.83
C LYS A 249 14.67 -2.23 10.28
N GLN A 250 13.47 -1.69 10.14
CA GLN A 250 12.28 -2.21 10.81
C GLN A 250 11.26 -2.85 9.85
N ALA A 251 11.22 -2.43 8.59
CA ALA A 251 10.17 -2.79 7.64
C ALA A 251 10.05 -4.30 7.38
N ARG A 252 11.17 -5.03 7.44
CA ARG A 252 11.20 -6.50 7.30
C ARG A 252 10.24 -7.20 8.25
N ALA A 253 10.15 -6.76 9.51
CA ALA A 253 9.31 -7.40 10.52
C ALA A 253 7.80 -7.30 10.21
N PHE A 254 7.42 -6.32 9.39
CA PHE A 254 6.04 -6.03 9.02
C PHE A 254 5.74 -6.45 7.57
N GLY A 255 6.64 -7.16 6.89
CA GLY A 255 6.45 -7.60 5.51
C GLY A 255 6.57 -6.49 4.46
N LEU A 256 7.18 -5.35 4.78
CA LEU A 256 7.47 -4.29 3.80
C LEU A 256 8.90 -4.44 3.27
N GLY A 257 9.03 -4.73 1.97
CA GLY A 257 10.31 -4.77 1.27
C GLY A 257 10.70 -3.39 0.72
N LEU A 258 11.99 -3.05 0.79
CA LEU A 258 12.53 -1.85 0.16
C LEU A 258 13.46 -2.25 -0.98
N VAL A 259 13.23 -1.68 -2.16
CA VAL A 259 14.12 -1.85 -3.32
C VAL A 259 14.62 -0.47 -3.73
N LEU A 260 15.90 -0.22 -3.49
CA LEU A 260 16.56 1.05 -3.77
C LEU A 260 17.51 0.87 -4.95
N ALA A 261 17.38 1.70 -5.97
CA ALA A 261 18.30 1.75 -7.11
C ALA A 261 19.13 3.03 -7.07
N THR A 262 20.40 2.94 -7.46
CA THR A 262 21.25 4.12 -7.69
C THR A 262 22.31 3.82 -8.73
N GLN A 263 22.73 4.85 -9.45
CA GLN A 263 23.92 4.79 -10.29
C GLN A 263 25.21 5.08 -9.51
N ASN A 264 25.13 5.76 -8.36
CA ASN A 264 26.27 6.27 -7.61
C ASN A 264 26.31 5.67 -6.19
N PRO A 265 26.84 4.44 -6.00
CA PRO A 265 26.83 3.78 -4.70
C PRO A 265 27.70 4.48 -3.65
N VAL A 266 28.67 5.31 -4.07
CA VAL A 266 29.55 6.09 -3.16
C VAL A 266 28.78 7.13 -2.36
N ASP A 267 27.69 7.64 -2.92
CA ASP A 267 26.89 8.71 -2.32
C ASP A 267 25.74 8.18 -1.46
N LEU A 268 25.79 6.90 -1.07
CA LEU A 268 24.86 6.28 -0.14
C LEU A 268 25.45 6.12 1.27
N ASP A 269 24.57 6.32 2.26
CA ASP A 269 24.87 6.07 3.67
C ASP A 269 25.26 4.60 3.90
N TYR A 270 26.40 4.39 4.56
CA TYR A 270 26.93 3.05 4.84
C TYR A 270 25.96 2.20 5.69
N LYS A 271 25.21 2.82 6.60
CA LYS A 271 24.22 2.12 7.42
C LYS A 271 23.05 1.60 6.58
N ALA A 272 22.72 2.29 5.48
CA ALA A 272 21.69 1.81 4.57
C ALA A 272 22.16 0.55 3.85
N LEU A 273 23.40 0.58 3.34
CA LEU A 273 24.05 -0.55 2.68
C LEU A 273 24.11 -1.78 3.58
N SER A 274 24.54 -1.62 4.85
CA SER A 274 24.67 -2.76 5.77
C SER A 274 23.35 -3.43 6.16
N ASN A 275 22.20 -2.78 5.93
CA ASN A 275 20.87 -3.35 6.19
C ASN A 275 20.24 -4.00 4.93
N ALA A 276 20.88 -3.88 3.76
CA ALA A 276 20.40 -4.53 2.54
C ALA A 276 20.75 -6.03 2.56
N GLY A 277 19.73 -6.89 2.57
CA GLY A 277 19.90 -8.34 2.54
C GLY A 277 20.15 -8.92 1.14
N THR A 278 19.76 -8.20 0.08
CA THR A 278 19.89 -8.67 -1.30
C THR A 278 20.44 -7.54 -2.17
N TRP A 279 21.45 -7.88 -2.98
CA TRP A 279 22.20 -6.93 -3.78
C TRP A 279 22.20 -7.38 -5.24
N PHE A 280 21.84 -6.47 -6.14
CA PHE A 280 21.92 -6.66 -7.59
C PHE A 280 22.99 -5.72 -8.14
N LEU A 281 24.19 -6.24 -8.33
CA LEU A 281 25.35 -5.44 -8.72
C LEU A 281 25.57 -5.54 -10.22
N GLY A 282 25.27 -4.45 -10.92
CA GLY A 282 25.59 -4.31 -12.33
C GLY A 282 27.06 -4.00 -12.56
N ARG A 283 27.38 -3.60 -13.79
CA ARG A 283 28.73 -3.19 -14.16
C ARG A 283 29.14 -1.89 -13.44
N LEU A 284 30.20 -1.98 -12.63
CA LEU A 284 30.82 -0.83 -11.95
C LEU A 284 31.97 -0.28 -12.80
N GLN A 285 31.95 1.02 -13.11
CA GLN A 285 32.92 1.64 -14.00
C GLN A 285 34.19 2.10 -13.28
N THR A 286 34.08 2.59 -12.04
CA THR A 286 35.21 3.16 -11.29
C THR A 286 35.70 2.23 -10.18
N GLU A 287 37.01 2.24 -9.93
CA GLU A 287 37.62 1.48 -8.83
C GLU A 287 37.09 1.91 -7.46
N ARG A 288 36.75 3.19 -7.30
CA ARG A 288 36.17 3.72 -6.05
C ARG A 288 34.78 3.13 -5.78
N ASP A 289 33.94 3.02 -6.81
CA ASP A 289 32.60 2.42 -6.68
C ASP A 289 32.71 0.93 -6.31
N LYS A 290 33.63 0.21 -6.96
CA LYS A 290 33.91 -1.19 -6.66
C LYS A 290 34.33 -1.39 -5.20
N LEU A 291 35.33 -0.64 -4.74
CA LEU A 291 35.81 -0.74 -3.36
C LEU A 291 34.69 -0.46 -2.36
N ARG A 292 33.90 0.59 -2.59
CA ARG A 292 32.79 0.96 -1.70
C ARG A 292 31.70 -0.12 -1.63
N VAL A 293 31.35 -0.70 -2.77
CA VAL A 293 30.38 -1.80 -2.85
C VAL A 293 30.91 -3.03 -2.13
N LEU A 294 32.18 -3.41 -2.36
CA LEU A 294 32.82 -4.53 -1.67
C LEU A 294 32.84 -4.34 -0.15
N ASP A 295 33.16 -3.14 0.35
CA ASP A 295 33.13 -2.83 1.78
C ASP A 295 31.69 -2.91 2.36
N GLY A 296 30.68 -2.55 1.57
CA GLY A 296 29.28 -2.68 1.94
C GLY A 296 28.83 -4.14 2.04
N LEU A 297 29.22 -4.96 1.06
CA LEU A 297 28.93 -6.40 1.04
C LEU A 297 29.65 -7.12 2.18
N GLU A 298 30.92 -6.80 2.43
CA GLU A 298 31.69 -7.37 3.53
C GLU A 298 31.03 -7.10 4.88
N GLY A 299 30.54 -5.86 5.10
CA GLY A 299 29.77 -5.51 6.29
C GLY A 299 28.43 -6.26 6.41
N ALA A 300 27.70 -6.43 5.30
CA ALA A 300 26.45 -7.18 5.29
C ALA A 300 26.67 -8.68 5.57
N SER A 301 27.70 -9.29 4.96
CA SER A 301 28.09 -10.69 5.17
C SER A 301 28.58 -10.93 6.60
N ALA A 302 29.35 -10.00 7.18
CA ALA A 302 29.78 -10.07 8.57
C ALA A 302 28.59 -10.05 9.55
N ASN A 303 27.58 -9.22 9.29
CA ASN A 303 26.35 -9.19 10.09
C ASN A 303 25.53 -10.49 9.98
N ALA A 304 25.62 -11.18 8.84
CA ALA A 304 24.91 -12.44 8.58
C ALA A 304 25.71 -13.70 8.95
N GLY A 305 27.00 -13.58 9.24
CA GLY A 305 27.88 -14.71 9.58
C GLY A 305 28.34 -15.56 8.39
N VAL A 306 28.33 -15.01 7.17
CA VAL A 306 28.68 -15.73 5.92
C VAL A 306 30.13 -15.43 5.51
N SER A 307 30.85 -16.42 4.99
CA SER A 307 32.22 -16.25 4.47
C SER A 307 32.24 -15.37 3.21
N PHE A 308 33.15 -14.40 3.16
CA PHE A 308 33.25 -13.43 2.07
C PHE A 308 34.61 -13.54 1.36
N ASP A 309 34.62 -13.95 0.08
CA ASP A 309 35.81 -13.89 -0.78
C ASP A 309 35.79 -12.62 -1.64
N ARG A 310 36.59 -11.65 -1.23
CA ARG A 310 36.70 -10.35 -1.89
C ARG A 310 37.28 -10.46 -3.32
N GLN A 311 38.26 -11.33 -3.53
CA GLN A 311 38.97 -11.43 -4.81
C GLN A 311 38.10 -12.08 -5.88
N GLU A 312 37.36 -13.13 -5.51
CA GLU A 312 36.42 -13.78 -6.41
C GLU A 312 35.31 -12.82 -6.85
N MET A 313 34.73 -12.09 -5.91
CA MET A 313 33.69 -11.09 -6.21
C MET A 313 34.17 -9.97 -7.11
N GLU A 314 35.39 -9.47 -6.90
CA GLU A 314 36.00 -8.45 -7.75
C GLU A 314 36.18 -8.92 -9.20
N LYS A 315 36.62 -10.19 -9.37
CA LYS A 315 36.78 -10.81 -10.69
C LYS A 315 35.43 -10.96 -11.39
N ILE A 316 34.40 -11.40 -10.67
CA ILE A 316 33.05 -11.55 -11.22
C ILE A 316 32.47 -10.19 -11.62
N LEU A 317 32.50 -9.19 -10.73
CA LEU A 317 31.98 -7.84 -10.99
C LEU A 317 32.62 -7.20 -12.22
N SER A 318 33.90 -7.45 -12.44
CA SER A 318 34.63 -6.95 -13.61
C SER A 318 34.22 -7.63 -14.92
N ALA A 319 33.64 -8.84 -14.86
CA ALA A 319 33.17 -9.61 -16.01
C ALA A 319 31.67 -9.42 -16.33
N VAL A 320 30.90 -8.75 -15.46
CA VAL A 320 29.46 -8.57 -15.62
C VAL A 320 29.14 -7.72 -16.86
N GLY A 321 28.33 -8.28 -17.77
CA GLY A 321 27.83 -7.63 -18.98
C GLY A 321 26.61 -6.72 -18.75
N SER A 322 26.10 -6.10 -19.81
CA SER A 322 24.84 -5.34 -19.73
C SER A 322 23.69 -6.28 -19.39
N ARG A 323 22.78 -5.86 -18.50
CA ARG A 323 21.58 -6.62 -18.06
C ARG A 323 21.87 -7.94 -17.33
N VAL A 324 23.13 -8.14 -16.98
CA VAL A 324 23.61 -9.19 -16.09
C VAL A 324 24.00 -8.51 -14.78
N PHE A 325 23.78 -9.19 -13.68
CA PHE A 325 24.03 -8.69 -12.33
C PHE A 325 24.73 -9.79 -11.53
N LEU A 326 25.64 -9.40 -10.65
CA LEU A 326 26.03 -10.24 -9.54
C LEU A 326 24.96 -10.11 -8.46
N LEU A 327 24.21 -11.19 -8.22
CA LEU A 327 23.22 -11.29 -7.16
C LEU A 327 23.90 -11.84 -5.91
N ASN A 328 23.99 -11.00 -4.87
CA ASN A 328 24.47 -11.42 -3.56
C ASN A 328 23.32 -11.33 -2.55
N ASN A 329 22.99 -12.45 -1.93
CA ASN A 329 21.96 -12.55 -0.91
C ASN A 329 22.63 -13.08 0.37
N VAL A 330 22.41 -12.39 1.48
CA VAL A 330 23.01 -12.74 2.77
C VAL A 330 22.51 -14.09 3.33
N HIS A 331 21.46 -14.66 2.74
CA HIS A 331 20.89 -15.95 3.12
C HIS A 331 21.29 -17.11 2.21
N ASP A 332 22.02 -16.85 1.12
CA ASP A 332 22.50 -17.88 0.19
C ASP A 332 24.00 -18.13 0.41
N ASP A 333 24.46 -19.37 0.14
CA ASP A 333 25.85 -19.79 0.43
C ASP A 333 26.90 -19.11 -0.45
N HIS A 334 26.51 -18.71 -1.67
CA HIS A 334 27.41 -18.10 -2.66
C HIS A 334 26.64 -17.13 -3.56
N PRO A 335 27.30 -16.07 -4.07
CA PRO A 335 26.67 -15.16 -5.02
C PRO A 335 26.45 -15.85 -6.36
N VAL A 336 25.40 -15.44 -7.07
CA VAL A 336 25.02 -16.02 -8.36
C VAL A 336 24.97 -14.97 -9.46
N ILE A 337 25.17 -15.40 -10.71
CA ILE A 337 24.99 -14.53 -11.88
C ILE A 337 23.52 -14.48 -12.23
N PHE A 338 22.94 -13.29 -12.16
CA PHE A 338 21.54 -13.04 -12.46
C PHE A 338 21.39 -12.32 -13.79
N GLN A 339 20.64 -12.91 -14.73
CA GLN A 339 20.32 -12.27 -16.00
C GLN A 339 18.85 -11.82 -16.00
N THR A 340 18.61 -10.58 -16.41
CA THR A 340 17.22 -10.10 -16.55
C THR A 340 16.53 -10.78 -17.72
N ARG A 341 15.30 -11.26 -17.46
CA ARG A 341 14.37 -11.76 -18.48
C ARG A 341 13.93 -10.64 -19.42
N TRP A 342 13.30 -11.01 -20.55
CA TRP A 342 12.65 -10.01 -21.41
C TRP A 342 11.57 -9.24 -20.64
N ALA A 343 11.60 -7.91 -20.75
CA ALA A 343 10.68 -7.04 -20.04
C ALA A 343 9.24 -7.25 -20.55
N LEU A 344 8.24 -7.12 -19.67
CA LEU A 344 6.82 -7.17 -20.06
C LEU A 344 6.33 -5.82 -20.63
N SER A 345 7.10 -4.76 -20.41
CA SER A 345 6.80 -3.39 -20.85
C SER A 345 7.78 -2.94 -21.91
N TYR A 346 7.32 -2.13 -22.87
CA TYR A 346 8.09 -1.67 -24.04
C TYR A 346 9.34 -0.83 -23.75
N LEU A 347 9.65 -0.52 -22.48
CA LEU A 347 10.81 0.28 -22.04
C LEU A 347 11.01 1.56 -22.89
N ARG A 348 9.90 2.25 -23.19
CA ARG A 348 9.86 3.40 -24.12
C ARG A 348 10.55 4.68 -23.62
N GLY A 349 11.23 4.61 -22.46
CA GLY A 349 11.80 5.77 -21.78
C GLY A 349 10.75 6.58 -21.01
N PRO A 350 11.10 7.81 -20.59
CA PRO A 350 10.25 8.65 -19.75
C PRO A 350 8.95 9.03 -20.48
N LEU A 351 7.84 9.01 -19.75
CA LEU A 351 6.53 9.43 -20.26
C LEU A 351 6.37 10.94 -20.14
N THR A 352 5.80 11.57 -21.16
CA THR A 352 5.43 12.98 -21.10
C THR A 352 4.14 13.16 -20.31
N ARG A 353 3.89 14.38 -19.78
CA ARG A 353 2.63 14.70 -19.07
C ARG A 353 1.38 14.36 -19.88
N ALA A 354 1.36 14.65 -21.18
CA ALA A 354 0.24 14.31 -22.06
C ALA A 354 0.03 12.80 -22.20
N GLN A 355 1.10 12.01 -22.19
CA GLN A 355 1.03 10.56 -22.24
C GLN A 355 0.54 9.96 -20.93
N ILE A 356 0.96 10.54 -19.80
CA ILE A 356 0.44 10.15 -18.48
C ILE A 356 -1.07 10.45 -18.42
N ALA A 357 -1.50 11.63 -18.87
CA ALA A 357 -2.92 11.98 -18.95
C ALA A 357 -3.71 10.97 -19.78
N GLN A 358 -3.26 10.71 -21.01
CA GLN A 358 -3.90 9.73 -21.89
C GLN A 358 -4.04 8.33 -21.25
N LEU A 359 -3.04 7.90 -20.47
CA LEU A 359 -3.09 6.60 -19.78
C LEU A 359 -4.06 6.61 -18.61
N MET A 360 -4.20 7.73 -17.90
CA MET A 360 -5.00 7.85 -16.68
C MET A 360 -6.43 8.33 -16.95
N ASP A 361 -6.74 8.90 -18.12
CA ASP A 361 -8.07 9.38 -18.48
C ASP A 361 -9.19 8.34 -18.26
N PRO A 362 -9.05 7.05 -18.63
CA PRO A 362 -10.08 6.05 -18.35
C PRO A 362 -10.34 5.85 -16.86
N ILE A 363 -9.28 5.88 -16.04
CA ILE A 363 -9.38 5.72 -14.58
C ILE A 363 -10.02 6.96 -13.96
N LYS A 364 -9.66 8.17 -14.42
CA LYS A 364 -10.26 9.44 -13.99
C LYS A 364 -11.75 9.51 -14.29
N GLN A 365 -12.19 8.94 -15.41
CA GLN A 365 -13.61 8.89 -15.79
C GLN A 365 -14.39 7.84 -14.98
N ALA A 366 -13.73 6.76 -14.56
CA ALA A 366 -14.33 5.70 -13.75
C ALA A 366 -14.41 6.06 -12.26
N LEU A 367 -13.55 6.95 -11.77
CA LEU A 367 -13.61 7.46 -10.41
C LEU A 367 -14.92 8.25 -10.23
N PRO A 368 -15.73 7.96 -9.18
CA PRO A 368 -16.89 8.77 -8.89
C PRO A 368 -16.40 10.21 -8.68
N THR A 369 -16.90 11.12 -9.50
CA THR A 369 -16.58 12.53 -9.37
C THR A 369 -17.09 12.94 -7.99
N GLN A 370 -16.18 13.09 -7.03
CA GLN A 370 -16.45 13.92 -5.87
C GLN A 370 -16.64 15.32 -6.44
N THR A 371 -17.88 15.60 -6.79
CA THR A 371 -18.29 16.92 -7.25
C THR A 371 -17.99 17.84 -6.06
N PRO A 372 -17.21 18.92 -6.22
CA PRO A 372 -17.27 19.99 -5.26
C PRO A 372 -18.74 20.40 -5.20
N THR A 373 -19.37 20.28 -4.03
CA THR A 373 -20.75 20.70 -3.82
C THR A 373 -20.88 22.16 -4.26
N GLY A 374 -21.46 22.40 -5.42
CA GLY A 374 -21.68 23.75 -5.94
C GLY A 374 -21.34 23.93 -7.41
N ALA A 375 -22.22 23.47 -8.31
CA ALA A 375 -22.64 24.20 -9.51
C ALA A 375 -23.58 23.31 -10.35
N ALA A 376 -24.81 23.11 -9.88
CA ALA A 376 -25.87 22.67 -10.78
C ALA A 376 -26.28 23.88 -11.66
N ARG A 377 -25.77 23.92 -12.88
CA ARG A 377 -26.32 24.73 -13.97
C ARG A 377 -27.62 24.09 -14.42
N SER A 378 -28.75 24.76 -14.19
CA SER A 378 -30.05 24.35 -14.72
C SER A 378 -30.05 24.39 -16.25
N PRO A 379 -30.49 23.33 -16.96
CA PRO A 379 -30.73 23.39 -18.39
C PRO A 379 -32.02 24.16 -18.68
N GLY A 380 -31.95 25.13 -19.59
CA GLY A 380 -33.10 25.89 -20.06
C GLY A 380 -34.08 25.00 -20.82
N VAL A 381 -35.29 24.84 -20.26
CA VAL A 381 -36.45 24.32 -20.99
C VAL A 381 -37.36 25.50 -21.30
N THR A 382 -37.48 25.79 -22.59
CA THR A 382 -38.46 26.71 -23.17
C THR A 382 -39.81 25.99 -23.16
N GLN A 383 -40.76 26.44 -22.33
CA GLN A 383 -42.17 26.06 -22.47
C GLN A 383 -43.08 27.28 -22.45
N GLN A 384 -43.82 27.40 -23.56
CA GLN A 384 -44.91 28.34 -23.81
C GLN A 384 -46.01 28.21 -22.77
N VAL A 385 -46.46 29.34 -22.23
CA VAL A 385 -47.67 29.42 -21.41
C VAL A 385 -48.84 29.80 -22.32
N ALA A 386 -49.76 28.87 -22.54
CA ALA A 386 -51.12 29.15 -22.98
C ALA A 386 -51.99 29.48 -21.77
N ALA A 387 -52.87 30.46 -21.95
CA ALA A 387 -53.67 31.10 -20.91
C ALA A 387 -54.71 30.19 -20.24
N ALA A 388 -54.82 30.28 -18.91
CA ALA A 388 -56.04 30.02 -18.17
C ALA A 388 -56.05 30.85 -16.86
N ALA A 389 -57.21 31.44 -16.56
CA ALA A 389 -57.47 32.41 -15.48
C ALA A 389 -57.43 31.78 -14.06
N PRO A 390 -57.27 32.58 -12.99
CA PRO A 390 -56.95 32.10 -11.65
C PRO A 390 -58.19 31.78 -10.79
N PRO A 391 -58.11 30.88 -9.81
CA PRO A 391 -58.97 30.90 -8.62
C PRO A 391 -58.37 31.84 -7.54
N PRO A 392 -59.16 32.23 -6.53
CA PRO A 392 -58.88 33.42 -5.73
C PRO A 392 -57.73 33.21 -4.75
N VAL A 393 -56.97 34.29 -4.58
CA VAL A 393 -55.96 34.49 -3.55
C VAL A 393 -56.62 34.35 -2.18
N ALA A 394 -56.28 33.27 -1.47
CA ALA A 394 -56.33 33.27 -0.02
C ALA A 394 -55.00 33.85 0.47
N THR A 395 -55.05 35.06 1.00
CA THR A 395 -53.98 35.63 1.82
C THR A 395 -53.85 34.80 3.10
N PRO A 396 -52.62 34.51 3.54
CA PRO A 396 -52.35 34.55 4.96
C PRO A 396 -51.13 35.43 5.21
N GLU A 397 -51.37 36.69 5.59
CA GLU A 397 -50.53 37.33 6.59
C GLU A 397 -50.92 36.72 7.94
N SER A 398 -50.44 35.50 8.22
CA SER A 398 -50.42 34.97 9.57
C SER A 398 -49.11 35.43 10.21
N LEU A 399 -49.21 36.20 11.30
CA LEU A 399 -48.10 36.43 12.21
C LEU A 399 -47.39 35.08 12.51
N PRO A 400 -46.06 35.04 12.58
CA PRO A 400 -45.35 33.82 12.94
C PRO A 400 -45.89 33.29 14.27
N ASN A 401 -46.30 32.02 14.30
CA ASN A 401 -46.76 31.38 15.51
C ASN A 401 -45.65 31.46 16.58
N PRO A 402 -45.98 31.89 17.81
CA PRO A 402 -44.98 32.06 18.86
C PRO A 402 -44.40 30.71 19.30
N GLN A 403 -43.16 30.73 19.80
CA GLN A 403 -42.50 29.55 20.37
C GLN A 403 -43.38 28.91 21.46
N PRO A 404 -43.63 27.58 21.41
CA PRO A 404 -44.36 26.88 22.45
C PRO A 404 -43.64 26.95 23.80
N ILE A 405 -44.39 27.16 24.88
CA ILE A 405 -43.86 27.13 26.25
C ILE A 405 -43.75 25.67 26.70
N LEU A 406 -42.53 25.21 26.98
CA LEU A 406 -42.25 23.85 27.44
C LEU A 406 -41.81 23.83 28.91
N PRO A 407 -42.11 22.75 29.65
CA PRO A 407 -41.51 22.50 30.96
C PRO A 407 -39.97 22.43 30.86
N PRO A 408 -39.22 22.94 31.87
CA PRO A 408 -37.76 22.94 31.85
C PRO A 408 -37.13 21.53 31.83
N GLU A 409 -37.91 20.50 32.18
CA GLU A 409 -37.48 19.10 32.13
C GLU A 409 -37.50 18.49 30.72
N ILE A 410 -38.07 19.18 29.73
CA ILE A 410 -38.05 18.74 28.32
C ILE A 410 -36.87 19.42 27.62
N PRO A 411 -35.79 18.69 27.28
CA PRO A 411 -34.67 19.27 26.56
C PRO A 411 -35.11 19.71 25.17
N GLN A 412 -34.82 20.96 24.80
CA GLN A 412 -35.14 21.56 23.51
C GLN A 412 -33.84 21.99 22.81
N LYS A 413 -33.72 21.69 21.53
CA LYS A 413 -32.58 22.05 20.67
C LYS A 413 -33.07 22.62 19.34
N PHE A 414 -32.25 23.45 18.71
CA PHE A 414 -32.54 24.06 17.41
C PHE A 414 -31.41 23.72 16.44
N ALA A 415 -31.73 23.29 15.23
CA ALA A 415 -30.72 23.12 14.20
C ALA A 415 -30.26 24.49 13.68
N GLU A 416 -28.95 24.64 13.45
CA GLU A 416 -28.37 25.86 12.91
C GLU A 416 -28.86 26.10 11.46
N VAL A 417 -29.11 27.37 11.12
CA VAL A 417 -29.52 27.75 9.77
C VAL A 417 -28.31 27.69 8.84
N ALA A 418 -28.45 26.96 7.74
CA ALA A 418 -27.43 26.78 6.73
C ALA A 418 -26.96 28.12 6.15
N ARG A 419 -25.64 28.25 5.90
CA ARG A 419 -25.03 29.50 5.41
C ARG A 419 -25.55 29.97 4.05
N ARG A 420 -26.14 29.06 3.27
CA ARG A 420 -26.76 29.32 1.95
C ARG A 420 -28.05 30.12 2.05
N VAL A 421 -28.69 30.14 3.21
CA VAL A 421 -29.98 30.79 3.42
C VAL A 421 -29.77 32.31 3.53
N PRO A 422 -30.47 33.13 2.74
CA PRO A 422 -30.37 34.59 2.84
C PRO A 422 -30.75 35.07 4.25
N ARG A 423 -30.01 36.06 4.78
CA ARG A 423 -30.24 36.61 6.13
C ARG A 423 -31.62 37.22 6.34
N GLU A 424 -32.31 37.56 5.26
CA GLU A 424 -33.64 38.19 5.26
C GLU A 424 -34.77 37.17 5.06
N ALA A 425 -34.45 35.89 4.86
CA ALA A 425 -35.45 34.85 4.68
C ALA A 425 -36.23 34.60 5.98
N SER A 426 -37.55 34.45 5.86
CA SER A 426 -38.40 34.04 6.98
C SER A 426 -38.14 32.57 7.33
N ILE A 427 -37.77 32.31 8.58
CA ILE A 427 -37.56 30.96 9.11
C ILE A 427 -38.82 30.49 9.85
N ASP A 428 -39.29 29.30 9.48
CA ASP A 428 -40.35 28.58 10.19
C ASP A 428 -39.79 27.26 10.72
N TYR A 429 -39.92 27.04 12.03
CA TYR A 429 -39.37 25.86 12.69
C TYR A 429 -40.38 24.71 12.71
N VAL A 430 -39.96 23.55 12.19
CA VAL A 430 -40.72 22.30 12.16
C VAL A 430 -40.26 21.40 13.32
N PRO A 431 -41.18 20.84 14.13
CA PRO A 431 -40.80 19.99 15.25
C PRO A 431 -40.34 18.60 14.79
N ALA A 432 -39.32 18.09 15.48
CA ALA A 432 -38.76 16.75 15.34
C ALA A 432 -38.34 16.20 16.71
N LEU A 433 -38.19 14.89 16.82
CA LEU A 433 -37.54 14.25 17.96
C LEU A 433 -36.13 13.85 17.56
N LEU A 434 -35.18 14.12 18.45
CA LEU A 434 -33.79 13.71 18.32
C LEU A 434 -33.45 12.75 19.47
N GLY A 435 -33.10 11.52 19.12
CA GLY A 435 -32.66 10.50 20.05
C GLY A 435 -31.19 10.17 19.84
N ARG A 436 -30.38 10.23 20.90
CA ARG A 436 -29.00 9.76 20.90
C ARG A 436 -28.89 8.52 21.79
N GLY A 437 -28.59 7.40 21.17
CA GLY A 437 -28.35 6.12 21.82
C GLY A 437 -26.88 5.76 21.85
N LYS A 438 -26.51 4.90 22.80
CA LYS A 438 -25.22 4.21 22.85
C LYS A 438 -25.46 2.72 22.86
N LEU A 439 -24.89 2.01 21.90
CA LEU A 439 -25.04 0.57 21.75
C LEU A 439 -23.69 -0.10 21.98
N HIS A 440 -23.68 -1.14 22.79
CA HIS A 440 -22.51 -1.98 22.99
C HIS A 440 -22.70 -3.33 22.30
N PHE A 441 -21.78 -3.60 21.36
CA PHE A 441 -21.71 -4.85 20.62
C PHE A 441 -20.60 -5.70 21.21
N VAL A 442 -20.96 -6.93 21.61
CA VAL A 442 -20.00 -7.90 22.16
C VAL A 442 -20.22 -9.25 21.49
N ASP A 443 -19.22 -9.72 20.75
CA ASP A 443 -19.15 -11.08 20.23
C ASP A 443 -17.74 -11.66 20.31
N SER A 444 -17.60 -12.75 21.07
CA SER A 444 -16.33 -13.44 21.27
C SER A 444 -15.81 -14.16 20.00
N LYS A 445 -16.68 -14.51 19.05
CA LYS A 445 -16.25 -15.21 17.82
C LYS A 445 -15.55 -14.27 16.86
N SER A 446 -16.09 -13.06 16.71
CA SER A 446 -15.54 -12.01 15.84
C SER A 446 -14.60 -11.04 16.58
N ASP A 447 -14.28 -11.29 17.85
CA ASP A 447 -13.44 -10.43 18.71
C ASP A 447 -13.94 -8.97 18.76
N VAL A 448 -15.26 -8.81 18.85
CA VAL A 448 -15.90 -7.49 18.92
C VAL A 448 -16.24 -7.15 20.36
N ASP A 449 -15.80 -5.98 20.80
CA ASP A 449 -16.17 -5.32 22.05
C ASP A 449 -16.11 -3.80 21.82
N ILE A 450 -17.20 -3.22 21.29
CA ILE A 450 -17.25 -1.80 20.90
C ILE A 450 -18.52 -1.09 21.31
N TRP A 451 -18.37 0.19 21.68
CA TRP A 451 -19.48 1.12 21.86
C TRP A 451 -19.67 1.94 20.58
N GLN A 452 -20.91 2.03 20.12
CA GLN A 452 -21.31 2.84 18.97
C GLN A 452 -22.37 3.86 19.39
N ASP A 453 -22.09 5.13 19.12
CA ASP A 453 -23.07 6.20 19.27
C ASP A 453 -23.98 6.22 18.03
N VAL A 454 -25.29 6.22 18.26
CA VAL A 454 -26.32 6.21 17.20
C VAL A 454 -27.24 7.40 17.41
N VAL A 455 -27.51 8.16 16.35
CA VAL A 455 -28.44 9.27 16.40
C VAL A 455 -29.60 9.01 15.45
N ARG A 456 -30.81 9.09 15.98
CA ARG A 456 -32.06 8.93 15.24
C ARG A 456 -32.84 10.24 15.29
N MET A 457 -33.36 10.66 14.15
CA MET A 457 -34.20 11.84 14.02
C MET A 457 -35.51 11.48 13.34
N VAL A 458 -36.62 12.00 13.84
CA VAL A 458 -37.93 11.82 13.21
C VAL A 458 -38.75 13.09 13.31
N ARG A 459 -39.36 13.51 12.19
CA ARG A 459 -40.26 14.67 12.19
C ARG A 459 -41.55 14.33 12.91
N VAL A 460 -42.07 15.30 13.65
CA VAL A 460 -43.31 15.13 14.41
C VAL A 460 -44.44 15.78 13.61
N GLY A 461 -45.44 14.96 13.24
CA GLY A 461 -46.69 15.44 12.64
C GLY A 461 -47.69 15.91 13.69
N ASP A 462 -48.98 15.91 13.37
CA ASP A 462 -50.04 16.32 14.31
C ASP A 462 -50.26 15.34 15.48
N GLU A 463 -49.85 14.07 15.32
CA GLU A 463 -49.94 13.01 16.33
C GLU A 463 -48.61 12.25 16.46
N VAL A 464 -48.31 11.76 17.68
CA VAL A 464 -47.11 10.96 17.97
C VAL A 464 -47.50 9.50 18.14
N SER A 465 -47.09 8.65 17.20
CA SER A 465 -47.34 7.22 17.29
C SER A 465 -46.43 6.55 18.33
N ARG A 466 -46.82 5.37 18.83
CA ARG A 466 -45.97 4.59 19.77
C ARG A 466 -44.72 4.02 19.12
N ASP A 467 -44.75 3.84 17.81
CA ASP A 467 -43.66 3.28 17.00
C ASP A 467 -43.01 4.35 16.12
N ILE A 468 -43.05 5.62 16.55
CA ILE A 468 -42.55 6.78 15.79
C ILE A 468 -41.10 6.60 15.31
N TRP A 469 -40.29 5.83 16.04
CA TRP A 469 -38.89 5.56 15.69
C TRP A 469 -38.68 4.62 14.50
N ILE A 470 -39.70 3.87 14.06
CA ILE A 470 -39.59 3.02 12.87
C ILE A 470 -39.32 3.86 11.61
N GLU A 471 -39.93 5.04 11.52
CA GLU A 471 -39.76 5.98 10.42
C GLU A 471 -38.61 6.98 10.67
N SER A 472 -37.75 6.71 11.67
CA SER A 472 -36.65 7.62 12.00
C SER A 472 -35.47 7.47 11.04
N GLU A 473 -34.90 8.61 10.69
CA GLU A 473 -33.70 8.72 9.86
C GLU A 473 -32.46 8.62 10.76
N ALA A 474 -31.44 7.90 10.28
CA ALA A 474 -30.12 7.90 10.92
C ALA A 474 -29.41 9.22 10.59
N VAL A 475 -28.83 9.85 11.60
CA VAL A 475 -28.07 11.11 11.45
C VAL A 475 -26.65 10.86 11.95
N GLU A 476 -25.64 11.35 11.24
CA GLU A 476 -24.26 11.27 11.74
C GLU A 476 -24.13 12.15 12.99
N PRO A 477 -23.54 11.66 14.11
CA PRO A 477 -23.53 12.36 15.40
C PRO A 477 -23.08 13.83 15.36
N ASP A 478 -22.17 14.17 14.44
CA ASP A 478 -21.56 15.50 14.29
C ASP A 478 -22.08 16.29 13.07
N SER A 479 -22.98 15.72 12.27
CA SER A 479 -23.50 16.39 11.07
C SER A 479 -24.46 17.53 11.38
N LEU A 480 -25.23 17.42 12.48
CA LEU A 480 -26.21 18.42 12.89
C LEU A 480 -25.60 19.39 13.90
N MET A 481 -25.36 20.63 13.48
CA MET A 481 -24.98 21.71 14.38
C MET A 481 -26.22 22.18 15.16
N LEU A 482 -26.15 22.09 16.49
CA LEU A 482 -27.27 22.39 17.39
C LEU A 482 -26.99 23.64 18.22
N THR A 483 -28.01 24.49 18.37
CA THR A 483 -28.02 25.65 19.25
C THR A 483 -29.09 25.52 20.34
N ASP A 484 -28.93 26.26 21.44
CA ASP A 484 -29.91 26.30 22.54
C ASP A 484 -31.01 27.34 22.33
N ASN A 485 -30.86 28.24 21.35
CA ASN A 485 -31.80 29.33 21.10
C ASN A 485 -32.18 29.39 19.61
N PRO A 486 -33.45 29.71 19.29
CA PRO A 486 -33.90 29.91 17.92
C PRO A 486 -33.37 31.22 17.34
N VAL A 487 -33.43 31.34 16.01
CA VAL A 487 -33.24 32.62 15.33
C VAL A 487 -34.34 33.61 15.74
N PRO A 488 -34.02 34.88 16.09
CA PRO A 488 -35.02 35.88 16.43
C PRO A 488 -36.07 36.07 15.33
N HIS A 489 -37.32 36.33 15.72
CA HIS A 489 -38.45 36.55 14.80
C HIS A 489 -38.82 35.35 13.90
N SER A 490 -38.50 34.13 14.33
CA SER A 490 -38.91 32.89 13.67
C SER A 490 -40.36 32.48 13.98
N GLY A 491 -40.98 31.74 13.06
CA GLY A 491 -42.24 31.04 13.28
C GLY A 491 -42.04 29.62 13.81
N PHE A 492 -43.07 29.07 14.42
CA PHE A 492 -43.09 27.70 14.94
C PHE A 492 -44.34 26.95 14.48
N GLN A 493 -44.15 25.75 13.92
CA GLN A 493 -45.27 24.87 13.65
C GLN A 493 -45.86 24.28 14.94
N ASN A 494 -47.11 23.83 14.84
CA ASN A 494 -47.83 23.27 15.97
C ASN A 494 -47.12 22.03 16.49
N LEU A 495 -47.01 21.96 17.83
CA LEU A 495 -46.42 20.84 18.52
C LEU A 495 -47.54 19.97 19.13
N PRO A 496 -47.55 18.64 18.90
CA PRO A 496 -48.54 17.75 19.51
C PRO A 496 -48.48 17.77 21.03
N SER A 497 -49.62 17.48 21.68
CA SER A 497 -49.73 17.40 23.13
C SER A 497 -48.81 16.36 23.79
N ASP A 498 -48.30 15.42 22.99
CA ASP A 498 -47.42 14.36 23.49
C ASP A 498 -46.00 14.88 23.67
N CYS A 499 -45.57 15.86 22.86
CA CYS A 499 -44.27 16.50 22.95
C CYS A 499 -44.20 17.66 23.97
N THR A 500 -45.32 17.98 24.64
CA THR A 500 -45.37 19.00 25.72
C THR A 500 -45.43 18.39 27.12
N ARG A 501 -45.50 17.06 27.23
CA ARG A 501 -45.65 16.33 28.51
C ARG A 501 -44.38 15.54 28.87
N THR A 502 -43.78 15.83 30.01
CA THR A 502 -42.57 15.15 30.51
C THR A 502 -42.72 13.62 30.61
N ARG A 503 -43.91 13.13 30.99
CA ARG A 503 -44.19 11.69 31.08
C ARG A 503 -44.06 10.98 29.73
N SER A 504 -44.40 11.65 28.63
CA SER A 504 -44.33 11.09 27.28
C SER A 504 -42.89 10.86 26.82
N PHE A 505 -41.94 11.71 27.23
CA PHE A 505 -40.52 11.55 26.91
C PHE A 505 -39.94 10.27 27.53
N GLY A 506 -40.39 9.86 28.71
CA GLY A 506 -40.01 8.56 29.29
C GLY A 506 -40.47 7.36 28.46
N SER A 507 -41.71 7.40 27.94
CA SER A 507 -42.21 6.36 27.02
C SER A 507 -41.53 6.40 25.65
N LEU A 508 -41.24 7.59 25.13
CA LEU A 508 -40.55 7.76 23.85
C LEU A 508 -39.09 7.28 23.92
N GLY A 509 -38.41 7.51 25.04
CA GLY A 509 -37.07 6.98 25.29
C GLY A 509 -37.06 5.45 25.40
N THR A 510 -38.08 4.87 26.04
CA THR A 510 -38.24 3.41 26.08
C THR A 510 -38.50 2.84 24.67
N ALA A 511 -39.37 3.50 23.89
CA ALA A 511 -39.65 3.10 22.52
C ALA A 511 -38.41 3.22 21.61
N LEU A 512 -37.59 4.26 21.79
CA LEU A 512 -36.30 4.43 21.10
C LEU A 512 -35.36 3.29 21.44
N LYS A 513 -35.17 2.99 22.74
CA LYS A 513 -34.32 1.88 23.19
C LYS A 513 -34.76 0.54 22.59
N ASP A 514 -36.07 0.28 22.56
CA ASP A 514 -36.63 -0.94 21.97
C ASP A 514 -36.50 -0.98 20.44
N ASN A 515 -36.55 0.16 19.75
CA ASN A 515 -36.31 0.25 18.31
C ASN A 515 -34.83 0.06 17.98
N LEU A 516 -33.91 0.72 18.69
CA LEU A 516 -32.47 0.55 18.52
C LEU A 516 -32.04 -0.90 18.73
N TYR A 517 -32.56 -1.57 19.76
CA TYR A 517 -32.29 -3.00 19.98
C TYR A 517 -32.82 -3.88 18.82
N ARG A 518 -33.97 -3.53 18.23
CA ARG A 518 -34.61 -4.33 17.17
C ARG A 518 -33.99 -4.12 15.80
N GLU A 519 -33.58 -2.91 15.46
CA GLU A 519 -33.14 -2.58 14.10
C GLU A 519 -31.62 -2.44 13.96
N GLU A 520 -30.90 -2.02 15.00
CA GLU A 520 -29.46 -1.80 14.89
C GLU A 520 -28.69 -3.13 14.92
N ARG A 521 -27.81 -3.29 13.94
CA ARG A 521 -26.93 -4.45 13.78
C ARG A 521 -25.54 -3.95 13.43
N LEU A 522 -24.52 -4.57 14.00
CA LEU A 522 -23.17 -4.44 13.51
C LEU A 522 -22.95 -5.52 12.46
N VAL A 523 -22.83 -5.12 11.20
CA VAL A 523 -22.57 -6.02 10.07
C VAL A 523 -21.07 -6.13 9.87
N LEU A 524 -20.55 -7.36 9.96
CA LEU A 524 -19.17 -7.70 9.68
C LEU A 524 -19.09 -8.56 8.42
N SER A 525 -17.91 -8.63 7.81
CA SER A 525 -17.61 -9.59 6.76
C SER A 525 -16.96 -10.84 7.36
N TYR A 526 -17.30 -12.02 6.86
CA TYR A 526 -16.76 -13.30 7.30
C TYR A 526 -16.26 -14.11 6.10
N CYS A 527 -15.07 -14.70 6.23
CA CYS A 527 -14.51 -15.64 5.26
C CYS A 527 -14.49 -17.04 5.88
N PRO A 528 -15.36 -17.97 5.45
CA PRO A 528 -15.46 -19.33 5.99
C PRO A 528 -14.19 -20.16 5.84
N GLU A 529 -13.48 -20.00 4.72
CA GLU A 529 -12.30 -20.80 4.37
C GLU A 529 -11.13 -20.50 5.31
N LEU A 530 -10.93 -19.23 5.63
CA LEU A 530 -9.88 -18.78 6.57
C LEU A 530 -10.38 -18.65 8.01
N LYS A 531 -11.71 -18.72 8.23
CA LYS A 531 -12.39 -18.50 9.51
C LYS A 531 -12.06 -17.15 10.14
N LEU A 532 -12.04 -16.11 9.32
CA LEU A 532 -11.70 -14.74 9.73
C LEU A 532 -12.91 -13.83 9.62
N TYR A 533 -13.00 -12.90 10.55
CA TYR A 533 -13.99 -11.84 10.57
C TYR A 533 -13.31 -10.49 10.26
N SER A 534 -14.05 -9.55 9.66
CA SER A 534 -13.61 -8.16 9.53
C SER A 534 -13.65 -7.47 10.90
N LYS A 535 -12.86 -6.40 11.04
CA LYS A 535 -13.02 -5.50 12.18
C LYS A 535 -14.24 -4.60 11.96
N ALA A 536 -14.82 -4.08 13.04
CA ALA A 536 -15.99 -3.21 12.97
C ALA A 536 -15.78 -1.92 12.16
N THR A 537 -14.53 -1.43 12.09
CA THR A 537 -14.16 -0.21 11.34
C THR A 537 -13.49 -0.51 10.00
N GLU A 538 -13.33 -1.78 9.64
CA GLU A 538 -12.63 -2.21 8.43
C GLU A 538 -13.59 -2.26 7.24
N THR A 539 -13.18 -1.68 6.12
CA THR A 539 -13.95 -1.76 4.88
C THR A 539 -13.85 -3.16 4.26
N GLU A 540 -14.81 -3.55 3.42
CA GLU A 540 -14.76 -4.85 2.72
C GLU A 540 -13.46 -4.99 1.89
N GLY A 541 -13.01 -3.92 1.24
CA GLY A 541 -11.76 -3.91 0.48
C GLY A 541 -10.51 -4.16 1.34
N ASP A 542 -10.46 -3.53 2.52
CA ASP A 542 -9.37 -3.75 3.48
C ASP A 542 -9.38 -5.17 4.03
N PHE A 543 -10.57 -5.69 4.33
CA PHE A 543 -10.74 -7.08 4.74
C PHE A 543 -10.26 -8.04 3.65
N ARG A 544 -10.67 -7.83 2.39
CA ARG A 544 -10.18 -8.60 1.22
C ARG A 544 -8.66 -8.55 1.10
N ALA A 545 -8.04 -7.38 1.25
CA ALA A 545 -6.59 -7.25 1.22
C ALA A 545 -5.92 -8.06 2.35
N ARG A 546 -6.49 -8.04 3.56
CA ARG A 546 -6.01 -8.83 4.70
C ARG A 546 -6.16 -10.33 4.48
N LEU A 547 -7.30 -10.79 3.95
CA LEU A 547 -7.52 -12.19 3.58
C LEU A 547 -6.48 -12.66 2.55
N LYS A 548 -6.21 -11.83 1.53
CA LYS A 548 -5.20 -12.14 0.51
C LYS A 548 -3.81 -12.31 1.10
N HIS A 549 -3.43 -11.41 2.01
CA HIS A 549 -2.15 -11.53 2.71
C HIS A 549 -2.05 -12.81 3.52
N GLN A 550 -3.10 -13.18 4.25
CA GLN A 550 -3.10 -14.38 5.08
C GLN A 550 -3.04 -15.66 4.24
N ALA A 551 -3.72 -15.68 3.08
CA ALA A 551 -3.59 -16.77 2.11
C ALA A 551 -2.17 -16.83 1.50
N HIS A 552 -1.55 -15.68 1.19
CA HIS A 552 -0.14 -15.65 0.78
C HIS A 552 0.79 -16.20 1.84
N GLU A 553 0.57 -15.88 3.12
CA GLU A 553 1.41 -16.36 4.20
C GLU A 553 1.32 -17.88 4.38
N GLN A 554 0.11 -18.44 4.29
CA GLN A 554 -0.07 -19.89 4.27
C GLN A 554 0.64 -20.54 3.07
N ARG A 555 0.48 -19.95 1.87
CA ARG A 555 1.14 -20.44 0.65
C ARG A 555 2.66 -20.38 0.77
N ASP A 556 3.22 -19.27 1.23
CA ASP A 556 4.66 -19.07 1.33
C ASP A 556 5.27 -20.03 2.36
N LEU A 557 4.58 -20.32 3.46
CA LEU A 557 4.97 -21.37 4.42
C LEU A 557 4.95 -22.78 3.78
N GLU A 558 3.98 -23.08 2.93
CA GLU A 558 3.93 -24.36 2.20
C GLU A 558 5.02 -24.46 1.13
N LEU A 559 5.29 -23.37 0.41
CA LEU A 559 6.39 -23.26 -0.53
C LEU A 559 7.75 -23.40 0.16
N GLU A 560 7.94 -22.82 1.35
CA GLU A 560 9.17 -22.98 2.12
C GLU A 560 9.38 -24.44 2.55
N LYS A 561 8.34 -25.11 3.06
CA LYS A 561 8.39 -26.56 3.35
C LYS A 561 8.76 -27.37 2.11
N LEU A 562 8.18 -27.02 0.96
CA LEU A 562 8.50 -27.66 -0.31
C LEU A 562 9.97 -27.42 -0.68
N ARG A 563 10.44 -26.17 -0.63
CA ARG A 563 11.83 -25.78 -0.92
C ARG A 563 12.82 -26.50 0.00
N THR A 564 12.58 -26.57 1.30
CA THR A 564 13.45 -27.31 2.24
C THR A 564 13.48 -28.80 1.92
N SER A 565 12.31 -29.41 1.65
CA SER A 565 12.22 -30.84 1.36
C SER A 565 12.86 -31.23 0.03
N TYR A 566 12.77 -30.38 -1.00
CA TYR A 566 13.38 -30.62 -2.31
C TYR A 566 14.84 -30.17 -2.38
N GLY A 567 15.23 -29.11 -1.67
CA GLY A 567 16.61 -28.62 -1.61
C GLY A 567 17.58 -29.71 -1.17
N SER A 568 17.26 -30.40 -0.06
CA SER A 568 18.06 -31.55 0.40
C SER A 568 18.18 -32.69 -0.61
N LYS A 569 17.14 -32.92 -1.43
CA LYS A 569 17.17 -33.92 -2.52
C LYS A 569 18.05 -33.45 -3.67
N PHE A 570 17.97 -32.18 -4.04
CA PHE A 570 18.81 -31.57 -5.08
C PHE A 570 20.29 -31.56 -4.70
N GLU A 571 20.63 -31.21 -3.46
CA GLU A 571 22.01 -31.28 -2.94
C GLU A 571 22.55 -32.72 -3.03
N SER A 572 21.74 -33.71 -2.65
CA SER A 572 22.11 -35.12 -2.76
C SER A 572 22.37 -35.52 -4.22
N LEU A 573 21.51 -35.10 -5.16
CA LEU A 573 21.68 -35.38 -6.58
C LEU A 573 22.88 -34.64 -7.18
N GLN A 574 23.10 -33.36 -6.83
CA GLN A 574 24.27 -32.61 -7.27
C GLN A 574 25.57 -33.25 -6.79
N GLU A 575 25.63 -33.72 -5.55
CA GLU A 575 26.80 -34.43 -5.04
C GLU A 575 27.01 -35.78 -5.74
N LYS A 576 25.93 -36.47 -6.14
CA LYS A 576 26.02 -37.67 -6.99
C LYS A 576 26.53 -37.33 -8.39
N VAL A 577 26.05 -36.26 -9.02
CA VAL A 577 26.52 -35.76 -10.33
C VAL A 577 28.01 -35.47 -10.25
N ARG A 578 28.45 -34.68 -9.26
CA ARG A 578 29.86 -34.33 -9.06
C ARG A 578 30.73 -35.58 -8.92
N LYS A 579 30.30 -36.57 -8.15
CA LYS A 579 31.01 -37.86 -8.00
C LYS A 579 31.05 -38.66 -9.29
N ALA A 580 29.95 -38.68 -10.06
CA ALA A 580 29.88 -39.38 -11.34
C ALA A 580 30.81 -38.73 -12.39
N GLU A 581 30.82 -37.40 -12.48
CA GLU A 581 31.74 -36.65 -13.35
C GLU A 581 33.20 -36.89 -12.97
N GLN A 582 33.54 -36.84 -11.67
CA GLN A 582 34.89 -37.15 -11.20
C GLN A 582 35.31 -38.58 -11.56
N ARG A 583 34.39 -39.54 -11.49
CA ARG A 583 34.66 -40.92 -11.87
C ARG A 583 34.92 -41.05 -13.37
N ILE A 584 34.11 -40.40 -14.20
CA ILE A 584 34.33 -40.36 -15.66
C ILE A 584 35.72 -39.78 -15.97
N GLU A 585 36.11 -38.69 -15.29
CA GLU A 585 37.41 -38.06 -15.48
C GLU A 585 38.57 -39.00 -15.10
N ILE A 586 38.45 -39.71 -13.96
CA ILE A 586 39.43 -40.72 -13.53
C ILE A 586 39.52 -41.86 -14.57
N GLU A 587 38.39 -42.41 -15.02
CA GLU A 587 38.35 -43.50 -16.00
C GLU A 587 38.92 -43.05 -17.36
N LYS A 588 38.64 -41.80 -17.80
CA LYS A 588 39.22 -41.20 -19.01
C LYS A 588 40.73 -41.02 -18.90
N GLN A 589 41.24 -40.59 -17.75
CA GLN A 589 42.69 -40.48 -17.48
C GLN A 589 43.38 -41.86 -17.41
N GLN A 590 42.72 -42.88 -16.87
CA GLN A 590 43.23 -44.26 -16.86
C GLN A 590 43.21 -44.89 -18.25
N ALA A 591 42.19 -44.62 -19.07
CA ALA A 591 42.15 -45.04 -20.46
C ALA A 591 43.21 -44.32 -21.30
N SER A 592 43.43 -43.01 -21.11
CA SER A 592 44.44 -42.25 -21.87
C SER A 592 45.87 -42.71 -21.54
N SER A 593 46.17 -42.99 -20.28
CA SER A 593 47.47 -43.55 -19.84
C SER A 593 47.65 -45.02 -20.30
N ALA A 594 46.60 -45.82 -20.34
CA ALA A 594 46.62 -47.17 -20.93
C ALA A 594 46.78 -47.14 -22.45
N THR A 595 46.24 -46.13 -23.14
CA THR A 595 46.44 -45.93 -24.59
C THR A 595 47.88 -45.48 -24.89
N MET A 596 48.49 -44.70 -23.98
CA MET A 596 49.91 -44.33 -24.05
C MET A 596 50.86 -45.52 -23.78
N SER A 597 50.36 -46.60 -23.18
CA SER A 597 51.08 -47.87 -22.97
C SER A 597 51.01 -48.84 -24.17
N ALA A 598 50.18 -48.54 -25.17
CA ALA A 598 49.98 -49.36 -26.38
C ALA A 598 50.61 -48.75 -27.65
N ALA A 599 51.26 -47.59 -27.55
CA ALA A 599 51.86 -46.92 -28.68
C ALA A 599 53.35 -46.70 -28.41
N ILE A 600 54.17 -47.70 -28.75
CA ILE A 600 55.53 -47.61 -29.33
C ILE A 600 55.91 -49.03 -29.78
N SER A 601 55.75 -49.34 -31.07
CA SER A 601 56.82 -49.86 -31.93
C SER A 601 56.32 -50.15 -33.36
N PHE A 602 57.02 -49.53 -34.31
CA PHE A 602 57.30 -49.95 -35.70
C PHE A 602 56.18 -50.13 -36.74
N GLY A 603 56.04 -49.10 -37.60
CA GLY A 603 56.78 -49.06 -38.88
C GLY A 603 56.39 -50.04 -40.01
N THR A 604 55.61 -49.52 -40.98
CA THR A 604 55.65 -49.79 -42.44
C THR A 604 55.75 -51.23 -42.96
N SER A 605 54.72 -51.69 -43.70
CA SER A 605 54.78 -52.19 -45.10
C SER A 605 53.44 -52.85 -45.50
N VAL A 606 52.69 -52.29 -46.46
CA VAL A 606 52.49 -52.81 -47.84
C VAL A 606 51.39 -53.89 -48.02
N LEU A 607 50.38 -53.52 -48.84
CA LEU A 607 49.48 -54.29 -49.73
C LEU A 607 48.64 -55.48 -49.23
N GLY A 608 47.32 -55.28 -49.26
CA GLY A 608 46.35 -56.03 -50.08
C GLY A 608 46.17 -57.54 -49.91
N ALA A 609 44.97 -57.97 -49.50
CA ALA A 609 44.21 -59.05 -50.15
C ALA A 609 42.80 -59.20 -49.54
N LEU A 610 41.80 -58.99 -50.38
CA LEU A 610 40.47 -59.56 -50.27
C LEU A 610 40.58 -61.11 -50.24
N PHE A 611 39.83 -61.71 -49.32
CA PHE A 611 39.17 -63.02 -49.42
C PHE A 611 39.64 -64.00 -50.51
N GLY A 612 40.21 -65.15 -50.12
CA GLY A 612 40.35 -66.25 -51.08
C GLY A 612 41.13 -67.51 -50.67
N ARG A 613 40.50 -68.37 -49.85
CA ARG A 613 40.46 -69.84 -50.00
C ARG A 613 41.75 -70.70 -49.97
N LYS A 614 41.78 -71.56 -48.94
CA LYS A 614 42.22 -72.98 -48.88
C LYS A 614 43.72 -73.39 -48.92
N THR A 615 44.02 -74.18 -47.87
CA THR A 615 44.73 -75.49 -47.79
C THR A 615 46.26 -75.59 -47.58
N PHE A 616 46.58 -76.21 -46.43
CA PHE A 616 47.65 -77.16 -46.05
C PHE A 616 49.14 -76.75 -46.16
N SER A 617 49.86 -76.76 -45.02
CA SER A 617 50.76 -77.86 -44.63
C SER A 617 51.55 -77.53 -43.35
N SER A 618 51.85 -78.57 -42.58
CA SER A 618 52.66 -78.63 -41.37
C SER A 618 54.10 -78.13 -41.54
N THR A 619 54.65 -77.43 -40.54
CA THR A 619 55.82 -77.83 -39.71
C THR A 619 56.44 -76.61 -39.01
N ASN A 620 56.52 -76.67 -37.67
CA ASN A 620 57.37 -75.91 -36.72
C ASN A 620 57.38 -74.37 -36.75
N LEU A 621 56.94 -73.72 -35.65
CA LEU A 621 57.84 -73.26 -34.58
C LEU A 621 57.04 -72.67 -33.40
N SER A 622 57.68 -72.71 -32.23
CA SER A 622 57.22 -72.44 -30.88
C SER A 622 56.90 -70.96 -30.55
N LYS A 623 56.12 -70.78 -29.47
CA LYS A 623 55.71 -69.54 -28.75
C LYS A 623 54.52 -68.76 -29.33
N VAL A 624 53.33 -69.11 -28.85
CA VAL A 624 52.18 -68.18 -28.79
C VAL A 624 51.61 -68.22 -27.39
N GLY A 625 51.61 -67.07 -26.72
CA GLY A 625 51.05 -66.94 -25.38
C GLY A 625 51.14 -65.54 -24.80
N THR A 626 50.87 -64.46 -25.56
CA THR A 626 50.65 -63.10 -24.98
C THR A 626 50.16 -62.07 -26.01
N SER A 627 49.02 -62.29 -26.67
CA SER A 627 48.39 -61.22 -27.48
C SER A 627 46.85 -61.21 -27.50
N ALA A 628 46.19 -61.99 -26.64
CA ALA A 628 44.73 -61.94 -26.45
C ALA A 628 44.28 -61.09 -25.23
N ARG A 629 45.20 -60.66 -24.34
CA ARG A 629 44.86 -59.93 -23.09
C ARG A 629 44.96 -58.39 -23.19
N ALA A 630 45.56 -57.84 -24.24
CA ALA A 630 45.70 -56.39 -24.42
C ALA A 630 44.46 -55.78 -25.09
N ALA A 631 43.91 -56.46 -26.11
CA ALA A 631 42.66 -56.05 -26.75
C ALA A 631 41.43 -56.24 -25.84
N SER A 632 41.42 -57.27 -24.99
CA SER A 632 40.37 -57.48 -23.98
C SER A 632 40.34 -56.33 -22.95
N ARG A 633 41.51 -55.90 -22.44
CA ARG A 633 41.60 -54.81 -21.45
C ARG A 633 41.23 -53.43 -22.02
N ALA A 634 41.58 -53.14 -23.28
CA ALA A 634 41.17 -51.90 -23.93
C ALA A 634 39.65 -51.84 -24.23
N ALA A 635 39.03 -52.99 -24.49
CA ALA A 635 37.58 -53.09 -24.64
C ALA A 635 36.85 -52.99 -23.28
N GLU A 636 37.42 -53.59 -22.23
CA GLU A 636 36.94 -53.51 -20.85
C GLU A 636 36.94 -52.06 -20.33
N GLN A 637 38.06 -51.33 -20.51
CA GLN A 637 38.17 -49.91 -20.13
C GLN A 637 37.24 -48.97 -20.90
N ARG A 638 36.95 -49.25 -22.18
CA ARG A 638 35.91 -48.50 -22.92
C ARG A 638 34.50 -48.82 -22.41
N GLY A 639 34.26 -50.03 -21.93
CA GLY A 639 33.03 -50.41 -21.26
C GLY A 639 32.87 -49.75 -19.89
N ASP A 640 33.97 -49.51 -19.18
CA ASP A 640 33.97 -48.81 -17.88
C ASP A 640 33.60 -47.33 -18.02
N ILE A 641 34.18 -46.63 -19.01
CA ILE A 641 33.80 -45.25 -19.33
C ILE A 641 32.33 -45.16 -19.73
N ARG A 642 31.86 -46.06 -20.60
CA ARG A 642 30.45 -46.06 -21.04
C ARG A 642 29.49 -46.28 -19.87
N ARG A 643 29.78 -47.21 -18.95
CA ARG A 643 28.97 -47.43 -17.74
C ARG A 643 28.97 -46.23 -16.80
N ALA A 644 30.09 -45.52 -16.70
CA ALA A 644 30.18 -44.29 -15.91
C ALA A 644 29.37 -43.14 -16.53
N GLU A 645 29.39 -43.02 -17.86
CA GLU A 645 28.56 -42.07 -18.63
C GLU A 645 27.07 -42.41 -18.52
N GLU A 646 26.67 -43.68 -18.67
CA GLU A 646 25.28 -44.14 -18.48
C GLU A 646 24.78 -43.88 -17.05
N ASN A 647 25.64 -44.02 -16.03
CA ASN A 647 25.29 -43.69 -14.65
C ASN A 647 25.11 -42.18 -14.44
N LEU A 648 25.93 -41.34 -15.09
CA LEU A 648 25.75 -39.88 -15.05
C LEU A 648 24.42 -39.49 -15.73
N GLU A 649 24.13 -40.07 -16.89
CA GLU A 649 22.88 -39.84 -17.63
C GLU A 649 21.65 -40.20 -16.77
N SER A 650 21.65 -41.36 -16.11
CA SER A 650 20.58 -41.75 -15.20
C SER A 650 20.40 -40.79 -14.01
N ILE A 651 21.48 -40.25 -13.44
CA ILE A 651 21.39 -39.26 -12.35
C ILE A 651 20.85 -37.92 -12.87
N LEU A 652 21.20 -37.53 -14.10
CA LEU A 652 20.66 -36.33 -14.75
C LEU A 652 19.16 -36.47 -15.04
N GLU A 653 18.70 -37.64 -15.50
CA GLU A 653 17.28 -37.95 -15.66
C GLU A 653 16.52 -37.92 -14.33
N GLU A 654 17.09 -38.48 -13.25
CA GLU A 654 16.53 -38.37 -11.89
C GLU A 654 16.38 -36.89 -11.46
N LYS A 655 17.38 -36.06 -11.77
CA LYS A 655 17.36 -34.61 -11.49
C LYS A 655 16.26 -33.91 -12.27
N GLU A 656 16.14 -34.15 -13.57
CA GLU A 656 15.08 -33.56 -14.40
C GLU A 656 13.69 -34.01 -13.95
N GLY A 657 13.52 -35.28 -13.59
CA GLY A 657 12.27 -35.79 -13.03
C GLY A 657 11.88 -35.11 -11.71
N LEU A 658 12.87 -34.86 -10.84
CA LEU A 658 12.65 -34.14 -9.58
C LEU A 658 12.31 -32.65 -9.81
N GLU A 659 12.92 -32.01 -10.81
CA GLU A 659 12.57 -30.64 -11.24
C GLU A 659 11.11 -30.55 -11.68
N LYS A 660 10.66 -31.49 -12.52
CA LYS A 660 9.26 -31.56 -12.97
C LYS A 660 8.28 -31.84 -11.83
N GLU A 661 8.63 -32.72 -10.90
CA GLU A 661 7.78 -33.01 -9.74
C GLU A 661 7.64 -31.78 -8.83
N LEU A 662 8.74 -31.05 -8.63
CA LEU A 662 8.73 -29.80 -7.87
C LEU A 662 7.84 -28.75 -8.56
N GLU A 663 8.00 -28.56 -9.86
CA GLU A 663 7.22 -27.62 -10.66
C GLU A 663 5.72 -27.94 -10.59
N GLN A 664 5.34 -29.22 -10.76
CA GLN A 664 3.95 -29.65 -10.64
C GLN A 664 3.38 -29.36 -9.24
N LYS A 665 4.14 -29.61 -8.16
CA LYS A 665 3.68 -29.31 -6.79
C LYS A 665 3.54 -27.82 -6.53
N ILE A 666 4.41 -26.99 -7.11
CA ILE A 666 4.28 -25.54 -7.05
C ILE A 666 3.01 -25.09 -7.76
N ASP A 667 2.70 -25.64 -8.93
CA ASP A 667 1.50 -25.31 -9.69
C ASP A 667 0.22 -25.75 -8.95
N GLU A 668 0.21 -26.94 -8.35
CA GLU A 668 -0.89 -27.43 -7.52
C GLU A 668 -1.14 -26.52 -6.30
N LEU A 669 -0.08 -26.06 -5.64
CA LEU A 669 -0.15 -25.09 -4.53
C LEU A 669 -0.67 -23.71 -4.99
N GLN A 670 -0.29 -23.27 -6.19
CA GLN A 670 -0.78 -22.01 -6.75
C GLN A 670 -2.27 -22.10 -7.11
N ALA A 671 -2.76 -23.26 -7.54
CA ALA A 671 -4.16 -23.48 -7.89
C ALA A 671 -5.08 -23.64 -6.66
N SER A 672 -4.63 -24.32 -5.59
CA SER A 672 -5.44 -24.61 -4.40
C SER A 672 -5.76 -23.37 -3.55
N LEU A 673 -4.94 -22.33 -3.62
CA LEU A 673 -5.05 -21.08 -2.87
C LEU A 673 -5.40 -19.89 -3.78
N SER A 674 -6.18 -20.10 -4.84
CA SER A 674 -6.55 -19.01 -5.74
C SER A 674 -7.37 -17.93 -4.99
N LEU A 675 -6.70 -16.81 -4.73
CA LEU A 675 -7.16 -15.65 -3.93
C LEU A 675 -8.43 -15.00 -4.47
N GLU A 676 -8.81 -15.33 -5.70
CA GLU A 676 -10.00 -14.85 -6.39
C GLU A 676 -11.26 -15.62 -6.01
N GLN A 677 -11.13 -16.72 -5.26
CA GLN A 677 -12.25 -17.59 -4.87
C GLN A 677 -12.68 -17.46 -3.41
N LEU A 678 -12.00 -16.64 -2.59
CA LEU A 678 -12.37 -16.47 -1.18
C LEU A 678 -13.77 -15.86 -1.10
N THR A 679 -14.71 -16.63 -0.54
CA THR A 679 -16.09 -16.18 -0.35
C THR A 679 -16.16 -15.26 0.87
N ILE A 680 -16.96 -14.21 0.75
CA ILE A 680 -17.23 -13.27 1.84
C ILE A 680 -18.73 -13.27 2.08
N GLU A 681 -19.10 -13.58 3.32
CA GLU A 681 -20.47 -13.61 3.80
C GLU A 681 -20.68 -12.49 4.81
N GLU A 682 -21.92 -11.97 4.92
CA GLU A 682 -22.29 -11.05 5.99
C GLU A 682 -22.48 -11.80 7.30
N TYR A 683 -21.93 -11.24 8.38
CA TYR A 683 -22.05 -11.75 9.74
C TYR A 683 -22.58 -10.65 10.64
N GLU A 684 -23.82 -10.79 11.10
CA GLU A 684 -24.49 -9.80 11.93
C GLU A 684 -24.24 -10.05 13.43
N VAL A 685 -23.85 -9.00 14.14
CA VAL A 685 -23.78 -8.97 15.60
C VAL A 685 -24.90 -8.08 16.14
N THR A 686 -25.75 -8.67 17.00
CA THR A 686 -26.86 -7.97 17.65
C THR A 686 -26.42 -7.40 19.01
N PRO A 687 -26.83 -6.18 19.38
CA PRO A 687 -26.59 -5.68 20.73
C PRO A 687 -27.45 -6.46 21.74
N ARG A 688 -27.07 -6.50 23.02
CA ARG A 688 -27.97 -7.03 24.07
C ARG A 688 -28.89 -5.92 24.55
N LYS A 689 -30.11 -6.25 25.00
CA LYS A 689 -31.05 -5.25 25.50
C LYS A 689 -30.54 -4.49 26.74
N SER A 690 -29.69 -5.11 27.55
CA SER A 690 -29.00 -4.48 28.68
C SER A 690 -27.96 -3.45 28.24
N ASP A 691 -27.47 -3.58 27.01
CA ASP A 691 -26.28 -2.93 26.46
C ASP A 691 -26.65 -1.81 25.47
N VAL A 692 -27.94 -1.45 25.45
CA VAL A 692 -28.49 -0.28 24.73
C VAL A 692 -28.86 0.77 25.77
N ASP A 693 -28.28 1.94 25.65
CA ASP A 693 -28.61 3.09 26.49
C ASP A 693 -29.12 4.26 25.64
N VAL A 694 -30.03 5.06 26.19
CA VAL A 694 -30.51 6.30 25.56
C VAL A 694 -29.90 7.45 26.33
N ALA A 695 -28.83 8.01 25.79
CA ALA A 695 -28.05 9.05 26.43
C ALA A 695 -28.76 10.41 26.38
N GLU A 696 -29.44 10.72 25.27
CA GLU A 696 -30.18 11.97 25.11
C GLU A 696 -31.49 11.72 24.34
N LEU A 697 -32.56 12.37 24.78
CA LEU A 697 -33.78 12.52 24.01
C LEU A 697 -34.24 13.97 24.13
N SER A 698 -34.31 14.67 23.00
CA SER A 698 -34.65 16.08 22.95
C SER A 698 -35.67 16.39 21.86
N LEU A 699 -36.43 17.46 22.08
CA LEU A 699 -37.23 18.08 21.04
C LEU A 699 -36.30 18.92 20.15
N LEU A 700 -36.25 18.60 18.87
CA LEU A 700 -35.46 19.29 17.87
C LEU A 700 -36.36 20.18 17.01
N TRP A 701 -35.94 21.42 16.80
CA TRP A 701 -36.57 22.35 15.89
C TRP A 701 -35.73 22.51 14.64
N LEU A 702 -36.29 22.11 13.50
CA LEU A 702 -35.64 22.16 12.20
C LEU A 702 -36.05 23.43 11.45
N PRO A 703 -35.11 24.30 11.02
CA PRO A 703 -35.45 25.52 10.32
C PRO A 703 -35.86 25.21 8.86
N TYR A 704 -36.95 25.81 8.40
CA TYR A 704 -37.39 25.78 7.01
C TYR A 704 -37.60 27.19 6.48
N THR A 705 -37.40 27.37 5.18
CA THR A 705 -37.80 28.57 4.46
C THR A 705 -38.99 28.27 3.55
N LEU A 706 -39.82 29.29 3.33
CA LEU A 706 -40.90 29.23 2.34
C LEU A 706 -40.35 29.64 0.98
N GLU A 707 -40.13 28.69 0.10
CA GLU A 707 -39.77 28.93 -1.31
C GLU A 707 -40.96 28.54 -2.20
N ASN A 708 -41.55 29.53 -2.88
CA ASN A 708 -42.68 29.34 -3.81
C ASN A 708 -43.89 28.60 -3.20
N GLY A 709 -44.15 28.76 -1.90
CA GLY A 709 -45.26 28.09 -1.20
C GLY A 709 -44.95 26.67 -0.73
N THR A 710 -43.71 26.21 -0.89
CA THR A 710 -43.21 24.92 -0.40
C THR A 710 -42.15 25.13 0.68
N LEU A 711 -42.20 24.33 1.75
CA LEU A 711 -41.18 24.35 2.79
C LEU A 711 -39.90 23.69 2.28
N ALA A 712 -38.82 24.46 2.20
CA ALA A 712 -37.49 23.99 1.86
C ALA A 712 -36.62 23.91 3.13
N PRO A 713 -35.84 22.83 3.34
CA PRO A 713 -34.94 22.72 4.49
C PRO A 713 -33.92 23.85 4.50
N ALA A 714 -33.83 24.57 5.62
CA ALA A 714 -32.92 25.69 5.83
C ALA A 714 -31.74 25.32 6.75
N PHE A 715 -31.46 24.04 6.91
CA PHE A 715 -30.29 23.46 7.61
C PHE A 715 -29.47 22.62 6.62
N ASP A 716 -28.23 22.32 7.00
CA ASP A 716 -27.28 21.55 6.17
C ASP A 716 -27.46 20.03 6.35
#